data_AF-A0A0A8UQK8-F1
#
_entry.id   AF-A0A0A8UQK8-F1
#
_cell.length_a   1.000
_cell.length_b   1.000
_cell.length_c   1.000
_cell.angle_alpha   90.00
_cell.angle_beta   90.00
_cell.angle_gamma   90.00
#
_symmetry.space_group_name_H-M   'P 1'
#
loop_
_entity.id
_entity.type
_entity.pdbx_description
1 polymer ?
#
loop_
_entity_poly.entity_id
_entity_poly.type
_entity_poly.pdbx_seq_one_letter_code
_entity_poly.pdbx_strand_id
1 'polypeptide(L)'
;MKILKIKEYLESYDLNKGYGRVFKDEPHIAELRRFYEDEVEGVSGELTPREQLKLVKICLGKNTWNESASSNALDGLLKELGGINALKKLQENKQLSADNVVLVGQFKGAAAENLALLIGTLKGYTLDVPLANFVQNVHLPNLHEKLKDIASLKAEKILSKQTLLLVANSASPCAMASSILLLRQHDVSVEELGCLVSSCLMSSTYSILSLLASINPELIKANLPAICKLGQETLDFRVLLGELSSTKELITQSNIEACLNPKVLQATDWIRDMLSTFTEAKWSLIDNLPRLLESVVKQEHLKIGLAVEALKKIKLKPEHAQLILDTLYKSPQHHNSLTDAVITLSQMDALTDENLAIVIRTPQYADKVAEGIRILKKISMDDSENKTCLSKVPEYAVSVASLFKQLVKVKQFSRKTQELALKQPENAEVAAKIIRFLRLENMFLAKNLPSFEGGKINLCEELLTRNLMILEFSDLLSDMESAEILTAPNLGKLIQNSKFIRSIASACCCLNNNSRLSQENFDALFDDPRRAIEIALALQGSAKPAPDNTVQDTLDKGIEDYLRIRRAAILMAQGQRKDSLFKPVNINEKQLERYNELFKNRPIINSLELQKDEHKELLLKIAKMCGNGHLEPEAEQAIASDAFIEFKAR
;
A
#
# COMPACT_ATOMS: atom_id res chain seq x y z
N MET A 1 40.58 -26.83 49.61
CA MET A 1 40.36 -28.19 50.17
C MET A 1 40.83 -28.20 51.62
N LYS A 2 40.00 -28.73 52.54
CA LYS A 2 40.33 -28.77 53.99
C LYS A 2 41.39 -29.83 54.29
N ILE A 3 42.36 -29.49 55.14
CA ILE A 3 43.43 -30.40 55.57
C ILE A 3 42.86 -31.65 56.26
N LEU A 4 41.75 -31.49 57.01
CA LEU A 4 41.02 -32.60 57.66
C LEU A 4 40.64 -33.74 56.70
N LYS A 5 40.35 -33.45 55.44
CA LYS A 5 40.03 -34.49 54.46
C LYS A 5 41.20 -35.43 54.20
N ILE A 6 42.45 -34.94 54.24
CA ILE A 6 43.64 -35.79 54.10
C ILE A 6 43.69 -36.82 55.23
N LYS A 7 43.45 -36.36 56.47
CA LYS A 7 43.37 -37.23 57.65
C LYS A 7 42.27 -38.28 57.51
N GLU A 8 41.06 -37.87 57.13
CA GLU A 8 39.92 -38.79 56.93
C GLU A 8 40.22 -39.88 55.89
N TYR A 9 40.87 -39.55 54.77
CA TYR A 9 41.22 -40.53 53.75
C TYR A 9 42.40 -41.42 54.15
N LEU A 10 43.37 -40.93 54.94
CA LEU A 10 44.43 -41.75 55.52
C LEU A 10 43.89 -42.74 56.57
N GLU A 11 42.98 -42.30 57.45
CA GLU A 11 42.30 -43.15 58.43
C GLU A 11 41.43 -44.21 57.74
N SER A 12 40.70 -43.82 56.69
CA SER A 12 39.93 -44.76 55.86
C SER A 12 40.83 -45.79 55.16
N TYR A 13 42.01 -45.39 54.70
CA TYR A 13 43.00 -46.34 54.19
C TYR A 13 43.46 -47.32 55.27
N ASP A 14 43.79 -46.82 56.47
CA ASP A 14 44.28 -47.65 57.58
C ASP A 14 43.26 -48.66 58.07
N LEU A 15 41.96 -48.32 58.03
CA LEU A 15 40.86 -49.22 58.39
C LEU A 15 40.63 -50.33 57.34
N ASN A 16 40.93 -50.04 56.07
CA ASN A 16 40.60 -50.92 54.94
C ASN A 16 41.82 -51.57 54.28
N LYS A 17 43.04 -51.32 54.78
CA LYS A 17 44.26 -51.92 54.23
C LYS A 17 44.35 -53.39 54.61
N GLY A 18 44.58 -54.26 53.62
CA GLY A 18 44.69 -55.70 53.85
C GLY A 18 45.84 -56.07 54.80
N TYR A 19 45.73 -57.20 55.50
CA TYR A 19 46.63 -57.66 56.58
C TYR A 19 48.14 -57.52 56.28
N GLY A 20 48.59 -57.70 55.03
CA GLY A 20 50.00 -57.55 54.65
C GLY A 20 50.55 -56.11 54.62
N ARG A 21 49.69 -55.09 54.69
CA ARG A 21 50.06 -53.66 54.63
C ARG A 21 50.19 -53.01 56.02
N VAL A 22 49.98 -53.77 57.09
CA VAL A 22 50.16 -53.31 58.48
C VAL A 22 51.62 -52.96 58.79
N PHE A 23 52.58 -53.61 58.12
CA PHE A 23 54.02 -53.42 58.37
C PHE A 23 54.74 -52.48 57.39
N LYS A 24 54.12 -52.16 56.25
CA LYS A 24 54.71 -51.28 55.23
C LYS A 24 53.64 -50.69 54.32
N ASP A 25 53.42 -49.38 54.47
CA ASP A 25 52.55 -48.61 53.59
C ASP A 25 53.07 -48.64 52.14
N GLU A 26 52.16 -48.47 51.17
CA GLU A 26 52.56 -48.24 49.78
C GLU A 26 53.36 -46.94 49.65
N PRO A 27 54.36 -46.86 48.75
CA PRO A 27 55.24 -45.68 48.63
C PRO A 27 54.48 -44.35 48.55
N HIS A 28 53.40 -44.29 47.77
CA HIS A 28 52.58 -43.08 47.61
C HIS A 28 51.75 -42.72 48.85
N ILE A 29 51.35 -43.72 49.65
CA ILE A 29 50.65 -43.49 50.93
C ILE A 29 51.65 -43.07 52.01
N ALA A 30 52.84 -43.65 52.03
CA ALA A 30 53.92 -43.21 52.92
C ALA A 30 54.34 -41.75 52.60
N GLU A 31 54.38 -41.38 51.33
CA GLU A 31 54.65 -40.01 50.88
C GLU A 31 53.50 -39.05 51.24
N LEU A 32 52.24 -39.48 51.10
CA LEU A 32 51.07 -38.72 51.55
C LEU A 32 51.07 -38.53 53.08
N ARG A 33 51.44 -39.56 53.84
CA ARG A 33 51.52 -39.52 55.30
C ARG A 33 52.60 -38.55 55.77
N ARG A 34 53.80 -38.58 55.18
CA ARG A 34 54.85 -37.58 55.42
C ARG A 34 54.40 -36.17 55.08
N PHE A 35 53.75 -35.99 53.93
CA PHE A 35 53.21 -34.68 53.57
C PHE A 35 52.20 -34.18 54.60
N TYR A 36 51.34 -35.06 55.14
CA TYR A 36 50.41 -34.70 56.20
C TYR A 36 51.14 -34.33 57.51
N GLU A 37 51.96 -35.23 58.04
CA GLU A 37 52.63 -35.10 59.35
C GLU A 37 53.69 -33.98 59.39
N ASP A 38 54.49 -33.84 58.32
CA ASP A 38 55.64 -32.94 58.31
C ASP A 38 55.29 -31.51 57.87
N GLU A 39 54.23 -31.31 57.08
CA GLU A 39 53.99 -30.03 56.38
C GLU A 39 52.65 -29.36 56.66
N VAL A 40 51.60 -30.12 57.00
CA VAL A 40 50.24 -29.55 57.18
C VAL A 40 49.57 -29.93 58.49
N GLU A 41 50.13 -30.87 59.25
CA GLU A 41 49.64 -31.23 60.58
C GLU A 41 49.81 -30.06 61.56
N GLY A 42 48.74 -29.74 62.29
CA GLY A 42 48.68 -28.61 63.21
C GLY A 42 48.31 -27.26 62.58
N VAL A 43 48.25 -27.16 61.24
CA VAL A 43 47.76 -25.97 60.54
C VAL A 43 46.22 -26.01 60.46
N SER A 44 45.53 -25.07 61.10
CA SER A 44 44.07 -24.98 61.01
C SER A 44 43.67 -24.26 59.71
N GLY A 45 43.02 -24.95 58.76
CA GLY A 45 42.44 -24.30 57.59
C GLY A 45 42.39 -25.15 56.31
N GLU A 46 42.51 -24.46 55.18
CA GLU A 46 42.58 -25.06 53.84
C GLU A 46 44.02 -25.11 53.34
N LEU A 47 44.32 -26.10 52.49
CA LEU A 47 45.61 -26.23 51.82
C LEU A 47 45.91 -24.99 50.95
N THR A 48 47.13 -24.47 51.05
CA THR A 48 47.60 -23.41 50.16
C THR A 48 47.71 -23.91 48.70
N PRO A 49 47.70 -23.04 47.67
CA PRO A 49 47.84 -23.46 46.27
C PRO A 49 49.08 -24.33 46.00
N ARG A 50 50.19 -24.06 46.71
CA ARG A 50 51.45 -24.83 46.58
C ARG A 50 51.33 -26.21 47.22
N GLU A 51 50.68 -26.31 48.37
CA GLU A 51 50.37 -27.57 49.05
C GLU A 51 49.42 -28.43 48.23
N GLN A 52 48.38 -27.84 47.63
CA GLN A 52 47.46 -28.56 46.73
C GLN A 52 48.20 -29.16 45.53
N LEU A 53 49.11 -28.41 44.90
CA LEU A 53 49.93 -28.94 43.81
C LEU A 53 50.81 -30.12 44.25
N LYS A 54 51.41 -30.04 45.44
CA LYS A 54 52.26 -31.10 45.98
C LYS A 54 51.44 -32.35 46.28
N LEU A 55 50.28 -32.21 46.89
CA LEU A 55 49.32 -33.29 47.12
C LEU A 55 48.91 -33.97 45.80
N VAL A 56 48.57 -33.20 44.76
CA VAL A 56 48.25 -33.76 43.44
C VAL A 56 49.41 -34.54 42.84
N LYS A 57 50.66 -34.04 42.95
CA LYS A 57 51.85 -34.76 42.45
C LYS A 57 52.06 -36.10 43.16
N ILE A 58 51.88 -36.15 44.47
CA ILE A 58 51.96 -37.38 45.26
C ILE A 58 50.88 -38.38 44.80
N CYS A 59 49.64 -37.91 44.66
CA CYS A 59 48.52 -38.75 44.25
C CYS A 59 48.66 -39.27 42.80
N LEU A 60 49.10 -38.43 41.86
CA LEU A 60 49.33 -38.81 40.46
C LEU A 60 50.60 -39.66 40.26
N GLY A 61 51.49 -39.75 41.26
CA GLY A 61 52.65 -40.63 41.23
C GLY A 61 52.29 -42.12 41.18
N LYS A 62 51.06 -42.49 41.53
CA LYS A 62 50.56 -43.86 41.45
C LYS A 62 50.28 -44.25 39.99
N ASN A 63 51.06 -45.19 39.49
CA ASN A 63 50.96 -45.66 38.10
C ASN A 63 49.85 -46.70 37.89
N THR A 64 49.44 -47.44 38.94
CA THR A 64 48.45 -48.52 38.86
C THR A 64 47.18 -48.17 39.62
N TRP A 65 46.05 -48.08 38.91
CA TRP A 65 44.73 -47.76 39.48
C TRP A 65 43.85 -49.02 39.41
N ASN A 66 43.47 -49.56 40.58
CA ASN A 66 42.66 -50.77 40.77
C ASN A 66 41.78 -50.63 42.02
N GLU A 67 41.00 -51.63 42.40
CA GLU A 67 40.12 -51.59 43.58
C GLU A 67 40.85 -51.64 44.95
N SER A 68 42.17 -51.39 44.98
CA SER A 68 42.90 -51.35 46.25
C SER A 68 42.51 -50.15 47.11
N ALA A 69 42.62 -50.30 48.43
CA ALA A 69 42.33 -49.23 49.40
C ALA A 69 43.15 -47.96 49.15
N SER A 70 44.40 -48.09 48.66
CA SER A 70 45.24 -46.93 48.31
C SER A 70 44.72 -46.18 47.09
N SER A 71 44.25 -46.89 46.06
CA SER A 71 43.58 -46.26 44.90
C SER A 71 42.33 -45.53 45.32
N ASN A 72 41.50 -46.12 46.19
CA ASN A 72 40.27 -45.50 46.67
C ASN A 72 40.53 -44.23 47.50
N ALA A 73 41.53 -44.26 48.38
CA ALA A 73 41.91 -43.09 49.18
C ALA A 73 42.46 -41.95 48.30
N LEU A 74 43.38 -42.25 47.39
CA LEU A 74 43.97 -41.25 46.48
C LEU A 74 42.97 -40.72 45.46
N ASP A 75 42.08 -41.57 44.92
CA ASP A 75 40.99 -41.13 44.04
C ASP A 75 39.99 -40.24 44.79
N GLY A 76 39.66 -40.58 46.05
CA GLY A 76 38.83 -39.75 46.92
C GLY A 76 39.42 -38.36 47.15
N LEU A 77 40.74 -38.27 47.38
CA LEU A 77 41.45 -37.00 47.50
C LEU A 77 41.46 -36.22 46.17
N LEU A 78 41.76 -36.90 45.05
CA LEU A 78 41.77 -36.28 43.72
C LEU A 78 40.38 -35.78 43.32
N LYS A 79 39.29 -36.47 43.69
CA LYS A 79 37.89 -36.04 43.46
C LYS A 79 37.57 -34.70 44.12
N GLU A 80 38.19 -34.39 45.25
CA GLU A 80 38.05 -33.08 45.91
C GLU A 80 38.85 -31.96 45.21
N LEU A 81 39.76 -32.32 44.31
CA LEU A 81 40.60 -31.40 43.53
C LEU A 81 40.26 -31.45 42.03
N GLY A 82 39.04 -31.85 41.68
CA GLY A 82 38.52 -31.87 40.31
C GLY A 82 38.63 -33.22 39.58
N GLY A 83 39.20 -34.24 40.22
CA GLY A 83 39.21 -35.62 39.74
C GLY A 83 40.49 -36.03 39.01
N ILE A 84 40.75 -37.34 39.01
CA ILE A 84 41.97 -37.93 38.44
C ILE A 84 42.18 -37.61 36.95
N ASN A 85 41.12 -37.70 36.14
CA ASN A 85 41.19 -37.51 34.70
C ASN A 85 41.58 -36.07 34.33
N ALA A 86 41.00 -35.08 35.01
CA ALA A 86 41.30 -33.66 34.78
C ALA A 86 42.76 -33.35 35.11
N LEU A 87 43.24 -33.83 36.26
CA LEU A 87 44.59 -33.57 36.74
C LEU A 87 45.65 -34.32 35.91
N LYS A 88 45.36 -35.55 35.45
CA LYS A 88 46.21 -36.27 34.47
C LYS A 88 46.33 -35.50 33.15
N LYS A 89 45.22 -34.99 32.60
CA LYS A 89 45.23 -34.16 31.37
C LYS A 89 46.08 -32.89 31.54
N LEU A 90 46.07 -32.26 32.71
CA LEU A 90 46.97 -31.13 33.00
C LEU A 90 48.45 -31.57 33.04
N GLN A 91 48.74 -32.73 33.64
CA GLN A 91 50.09 -33.28 33.69
C GLN A 91 50.62 -33.63 32.29
N GLU A 92 49.82 -34.31 31.46
CA GLU A 92 50.13 -34.67 30.07
C GLU A 92 50.40 -33.41 29.21
N ASN A 93 49.60 -32.36 29.39
CA ASN A 93 49.78 -31.10 28.67
C ASN A 93 50.92 -30.22 29.21
N LYS A 94 51.62 -30.63 30.27
CA LYS A 94 52.63 -29.83 31.01
C LYS A 94 52.06 -28.50 31.51
N GLN A 95 50.83 -28.52 32.04
CA GLN A 95 50.10 -27.38 32.60
C GLN A 95 49.71 -27.60 34.07
N LEU A 96 50.33 -28.56 34.76
CA LEU A 96 50.11 -28.82 36.18
C LEU A 96 50.80 -27.75 37.05
N SER A 97 50.10 -26.66 37.32
CA SER A 97 50.54 -25.54 38.18
C SER A 97 49.61 -25.37 39.39
N ALA A 98 50.07 -24.65 40.42
CA ALA A 98 49.27 -24.35 41.60
C ALA A 98 47.95 -23.66 41.26
N ASP A 99 47.99 -22.66 40.38
CA ASP A 99 46.81 -21.89 39.97
C ASP A 99 45.80 -22.76 39.19
N ASN A 100 46.28 -23.62 38.29
CA ASN A 100 45.40 -24.50 37.51
C ASN A 100 44.76 -25.59 38.38
N VAL A 101 45.49 -26.11 39.37
CA VAL A 101 44.94 -27.09 40.34
C VAL A 101 43.83 -26.44 41.18
N VAL A 102 44.06 -25.23 41.69
CA VAL A 102 43.04 -24.49 42.43
C VAL A 102 41.81 -24.21 41.56
N LEU A 103 42.01 -23.79 40.31
CA LEU A 103 40.91 -23.47 39.40
C LEU A 103 40.09 -24.71 39.02
N VAL A 104 40.74 -25.83 38.68
CA VAL A 104 40.06 -27.09 38.34
C VAL A 104 39.35 -27.69 39.56
N GLY A 105 39.92 -27.54 40.76
CA GLY A 105 39.33 -27.99 42.02
C GLY A 105 38.03 -27.29 42.41
N GLN A 106 37.68 -26.16 41.78
CA GLN A 106 36.38 -25.51 41.96
C GLN A 106 35.23 -26.28 41.28
N PHE A 107 35.55 -27.22 40.38
CA PHE A 107 34.59 -27.97 39.58
C PHE A 107 34.71 -29.47 39.87
N LYS A 108 33.65 -30.23 39.56
CA LYS A 108 33.60 -31.69 39.74
C LYS A 108 33.16 -32.39 38.46
N GLY A 109 33.62 -33.63 38.27
CA GLY A 109 33.24 -34.49 37.15
C GLY A 109 33.61 -33.90 35.78
N ALA A 110 32.70 -34.00 34.82
CA ALA A 110 32.93 -33.59 33.42
C ALA A 110 33.34 -32.11 33.26
N ALA A 111 32.84 -31.22 34.13
CA ALA A 111 33.19 -29.80 34.09
C ALA A 111 34.70 -29.57 34.35
N ALA A 112 35.26 -30.27 35.34
CA ALA A 112 36.68 -30.20 35.68
C ALA A 112 37.56 -30.78 34.56
N GLU A 113 37.15 -31.91 33.98
CA GLU A 113 37.85 -32.50 32.84
C GLU A 113 37.88 -31.60 31.61
N ASN A 114 36.75 -30.98 31.28
CA ASN A 114 36.65 -30.07 30.13
C ASN A 114 37.44 -28.78 30.35
N LEU A 115 37.48 -28.26 31.58
CA LEU A 115 38.33 -27.14 31.93
C LEU A 115 39.81 -27.49 31.80
N ALA A 116 40.23 -28.67 32.24
CA ALA A 116 41.61 -29.14 32.05
C ALA A 116 41.99 -29.27 30.56
N LEU A 117 41.06 -29.75 29.73
CA LEU A 117 41.25 -29.78 28.28
C LEU A 117 41.34 -28.37 27.68
N LEU A 118 40.51 -27.42 28.11
CA LEU A 118 40.60 -26.02 27.68
C LEU A 118 41.96 -25.40 28.02
N ILE A 119 42.44 -25.61 29.24
CA ILE A 119 43.78 -25.15 29.67
C ILE A 119 44.86 -25.75 28.74
N GLY A 120 44.73 -27.03 28.39
CA GLY A 120 45.58 -27.68 27.38
C GLY A 120 45.50 -27.00 26.00
N THR A 121 44.28 -26.74 25.50
CA THR A 121 44.05 -26.05 24.22
C THR A 121 44.65 -24.63 24.21
N LEU A 122 44.56 -23.90 25.34
CA LEU A 122 45.09 -22.55 25.50
C LEU A 122 46.60 -22.50 25.77
N LYS A 123 47.28 -23.64 25.89
CA LYS A 123 48.73 -23.70 26.18
C LYS A 123 49.55 -22.79 25.26
N GLY A 124 50.36 -21.91 25.85
CA GLY A 124 51.19 -20.96 25.11
C GLY A 124 50.43 -19.75 24.58
N TYR A 125 49.18 -19.55 25.01
CA TYR A 125 48.37 -18.37 24.72
C TYR A 125 47.95 -17.70 26.03
N THR A 126 48.19 -16.39 26.14
CA THR A 126 47.78 -15.58 27.29
C THR A 126 46.51 -14.81 26.92
N LEU A 127 45.44 -15.07 27.67
CA LEU A 127 44.22 -14.27 27.57
C LEU A 127 44.46 -12.87 28.15
N ASP A 128 43.70 -11.90 27.65
CA ASP A 128 43.62 -10.51 28.09
C ASP A 128 43.09 -10.37 29.53
N VAL A 129 42.45 -11.41 30.06
CA VAL A 129 41.86 -11.45 31.41
C VAL A 129 42.13 -12.83 32.03
N PRO A 130 42.26 -12.96 33.37
CA PRO A 130 42.43 -14.26 34.03
C PRO A 130 41.34 -15.27 33.64
N LEU A 131 41.74 -16.51 33.35
CA LEU A 131 40.85 -17.60 32.95
C LEU A 131 39.73 -17.85 33.97
N ALA A 132 40.00 -17.62 35.26
CA ALA A 132 39.00 -17.74 36.33
C ALA A 132 37.73 -16.92 36.07
N ASN A 133 37.86 -15.71 35.49
CA ASN A 133 36.73 -14.85 35.17
C ASN A 133 35.91 -15.37 33.98
N PHE A 134 36.55 -16.07 33.05
CA PHE A 134 35.87 -16.67 31.91
C PHE A 134 34.98 -17.84 32.35
N VAL A 135 35.52 -18.70 33.21
CA VAL A 135 34.86 -19.94 33.62
C VAL A 135 33.53 -19.67 34.37
N GLN A 136 33.40 -18.54 35.04
CA GLN A 136 32.14 -18.11 35.68
C GLN A 136 31.00 -17.83 34.69
N ASN A 137 31.30 -17.58 33.42
CA ASN A 137 30.35 -17.16 32.40
C ASN A 137 30.03 -18.23 31.35
N VAL A 138 30.45 -19.48 31.60
CA VAL A 138 30.36 -20.59 30.62
C VAL A 138 29.89 -21.88 31.27
N HIS A 139 29.02 -22.60 30.57
CA HIS A 139 28.59 -23.95 30.97
C HIS A 139 29.65 -25.01 30.59
N LEU A 140 30.61 -25.24 31.48
CA LEU A 140 31.75 -26.15 31.29
C LEU A 140 31.42 -27.61 30.87
N PRO A 141 30.32 -28.26 31.31
CA PRO A 141 30.05 -29.65 30.93
C PRO A 141 29.96 -29.91 29.41
N ASN A 142 29.60 -28.92 28.61
CA ASN A 142 29.41 -29.08 27.16
C ASN A 142 30.57 -28.48 26.35
N LEU A 143 31.66 -28.08 27.01
CA LEU A 143 32.75 -27.38 26.35
C LEU A 143 33.57 -28.30 25.43
N HIS A 144 33.60 -29.60 25.70
CA HIS A 144 34.39 -30.58 24.94
C HIS A 144 34.16 -30.49 23.43
N GLU A 145 32.89 -30.42 23.02
CA GLU A 145 32.47 -30.35 21.62
C GLU A 145 32.94 -29.06 20.93
N LYS A 146 33.25 -28.02 21.71
CA LYS A 146 33.63 -26.68 21.24
C LYS A 146 35.15 -26.47 21.20
N LEU A 147 35.93 -27.38 21.80
CA LEU A 147 37.39 -27.23 21.93
C LEU A 147 38.11 -27.20 20.58
N LYS A 148 37.62 -27.98 19.60
CA LYS A 148 38.17 -27.98 18.23
C LYS A 148 38.02 -26.62 17.57
N ASP A 149 36.88 -25.97 17.77
CA ASP A 149 36.58 -24.64 17.21
C ASP A 149 37.33 -23.53 17.96
N ILE A 150 37.55 -23.68 19.27
CA ILE A 150 38.42 -22.77 20.03
C ILE A 150 39.88 -22.91 19.57
N ALA A 151 40.33 -24.13 19.27
CA ALA A 151 41.68 -24.39 18.76
C ALA A 151 41.91 -23.75 17.38
N SER A 152 40.91 -23.70 16.51
CA SER A 152 41.02 -23.02 15.21
C SER A 152 41.18 -21.50 15.37
N LEU A 153 40.40 -20.86 16.27
CA LEU A 153 40.57 -19.44 16.57
C LEU A 153 41.96 -19.10 17.13
N LYS A 154 42.54 -20.01 17.92
CA LYS A 154 43.91 -19.87 18.42
C LYS A 154 44.94 -19.98 17.29
N ALA A 155 44.79 -20.94 16.39
CA ALA A 155 45.71 -21.15 15.27
C ALA A 155 45.82 -19.90 14.38
N GLU A 156 44.69 -19.23 14.16
CA GLU A 156 44.60 -17.98 13.38
C GLU A 156 44.96 -16.71 14.18
N LYS A 157 45.35 -16.83 15.46
CA LYS A 157 45.72 -15.72 16.35
C LYS A 157 44.61 -14.67 16.58
N ILE A 158 43.34 -15.10 16.53
CA ILE A 158 42.14 -14.24 16.68
C ILE A 158 41.46 -14.42 18.05
N LEU A 159 41.96 -15.37 18.84
CA LEU A 159 41.39 -15.68 20.16
C LEU A 159 41.47 -14.47 21.10
N SER A 160 40.38 -14.16 21.80
CA SER A 160 40.28 -13.16 22.87
C SER A 160 39.24 -13.63 23.88
N LYS A 161 39.13 -12.99 25.06
CA LYS A 161 38.04 -13.30 25.99
C LYS A 161 36.67 -13.26 25.30
N GLN A 162 36.44 -12.28 24.43
CA GLN A 162 35.15 -12.11 23.74
C GLN A 162 34.89 -13.21 22.71
N THR A 163 35.85 -13.54 21.85
CA THR A 163 35.66 -14.60 20.83
C THR A 163 35.56 -15.98 21.46
N LEU A 164 36.28 -16.21 22.57
CA LEU A 164 36.17 -17.41 23.38
C LEU A 164 34.77 -17.56 23.97
N LEU A 165 34.21 -16.49 24.56
CA LEU A 165 32.84 -16.49 25.11
C LEU A 165 31.78 -16.74 24.03
N LEU A 166 31.94 -16.13 22.85
CA LEU A 166 31.02 -16.32 21.73
C LEU A 166 30.93 -17.80 21.30
N VAL A 167 32.08 -18.46 21.09
CA VAL A 167 32.09 -19.89 20.71
C VAL A 167 31.61 -20.75 21.86
N ALA A 168 32.08 -20.49 23.08
CA ALA A 168 31.74 -21.30 24.26
C ALA A 168 30.25 -21.26 24.62
N ASN A 169 29.55 -20.15 24.35
CA ASN A 169 28.12 -20.01 24.64
C ASN A 169 27.20 -20.26 23.43
N SER A 170 27.75 -20.38 22.21
CA SER A 170 26.96 -20.68 21.01
C SER A 170 26.37 -22.10 21.03
N ALA A 171 25.14 -22.24 20.53
CA ALA A 171 24.52 -23.54 20.24
C ALA A 171 25.11 -24.21 18.98
N SER A 172 25.76 -23.43 18.10
CA SER A 172 26.45 -23.93 16.91
C SER A 172 27.89 -23.40 16.90
N PRO A 173 28.81 -24.05 17.64
CA PRO A 173 30.17 -23.54 17.89
C PRO A 173 31.01 -23.48 16.61
N CYS A 174 30.91 -24.49 15.74
CA CYS A 174 31.60 -24.50 14.44
C CYS A 174 31.18 -23.32 13.56
N ALA A 175 29.87 -23.10 13.37
CA ALA A 175 29.37 -21.95 12.59
C ALA A 175 29.75 -20.60 13.21
N MET A 176 29.78 -20.50 14.54
CA MET A 176 30.24 -19.31 15.25
C MET A 176 31.72 -19.03 15.01
N ALA A 177 32.59 -20.05 15.16
CA ALA A 177 34.01 -19.90 14.90
C ALA A 177 34.28 -19.54 13.43
N SER A 178 33.64 -20.22 12.47
CA SER A 178 33.74 -19.87 11.05
C SER A 178 33.25 -18.46 10.75
N SER A 179 32.17 -17.99 11.39
CA SER A 179 31.70 -16.61 11.26
C SER A 179 32.72 -15.61 11.78
N ILE A 180 33.30 -15.86 12.96
CA ILE A 180 34.34 -15.00 13.55
C ILE A 180 35.56 -14.92 12.62
N LEU A 181 36.03 -16.06 12.10
CA LEU A 181 37.16 -16.10 11.19
C LEU A 181 36.88 -15.31 9.91
N LEU A 182 35.70 -15.51 9.30
CA LEU A 182 35.28 -14.78 8.10
C LEU A 182 35.21 -13.27 8.33
N LEU A 183 34.58 -12.83 9.43
CA LEU A 183 34.45 -11.40 9.75
C LEU A 183 35.82 -10.75 9.98
N ARG A 184 36.76 -11.48 10.58
CA ARG A 184 38.11 -10.99 10.82
C ARG A 184 38.97 -10.91 9.56
N GLN A 185 38.71 -11.75 8.56
CA GLN A 185 39.31 -11.63 7.23
C GLN A 185 38.85 -10.35 6.49
N HIS A 186 37.72 -9.77 6.89
CA HIS A 186 37.12 -8.58 6.29
C HIS A 186 37.12 -7.37 7.25
N ASP A 187 38.16 -7.26 8.10
CA ASP A 187 38.44 -6.08 8.94
C ASP A 187 37.34 -5.66 9.94
N VAL A 188 36.47 -6.59 10.36
CA VAL A 188 35.52 -6.35 11.45
C VAL A 188 36.25 -6.40 12.80
N SER A 189 36.06 -5.39 13.65
CA SER A 189 36.76 -5.30 14.94
C SER A 189 36.25 -6.34 15.94
N VAL A 190 37.03 -6.64 16.98
CA VAL A 190 36.61 -7.62 18.01
C VAL A 190 35.39 -7.13 18.77
N GLU A 191 35.28 -5.81 19.01
CA GLU A 191 34.14 -5.18 19.67
C GLU A 191 32.86 -5.36 18.83
N GLU A 192 32.95 -5.17 17.51
CA GLU A 192 31.84 -5.32 16.57
C GLU A 192 31.29 -6.75 16.53
N LEU A 193 32.11 -7.78 16.82
CA LEU A 193 31.67 -9.18 16.91
C LEU A 193 30.66 -9.43 18.03
N GLY A 194 30.52 -8.51 18.99
CA GLY A 194 29.57 -8.64 20.11
C GLY A 194 28.12 -8.81 19.66
N CYS A 195 27.76 -8.33 18.47
CA CYS A 195 26.41 -8.50 17.92
C CYS A 195 26.04 -9.97 17.63
N LEU A 196 27.02 -10.86 17.40
CA LEU A 196 26.78 -12.28 17.12
C LEU A 196 26.06 -13.00 18.26
N VAL A 197 26.14 -12.49 19.49
CA VAL A 197 25.39 -13.01 20.65
C VAL A 197 23.87 -12.97 20.40
N SER A 198 23.40 -12.02 19.59
CA SER A 198 21.97 -11.85 19.32
C SER A 198 21.41 -12.87 18.32
N SER A 199 22.28 -13.57 17.58
CA SER A 199 21.82 -14.50 16.56
C SER A 199 21.43 -15.85 17.17
N CYS A 200 20.18 -16.24 16.95
CA CYS A 200 19.66 -17.54 17.37
C CYS A 200 19.93 -18.65 16.35
N LEU A 201 20.17 -18.32 15.07
CA LEU A 201 20.33 -19.28 13.96
C LEU A 201 21.71 -19.16 13.30
N MET A 202 22.76 -19.39 14.10
CA MET A 202 24.15 -19.15 13.69
C MET A 202 24.59 -19.85 12.40
N SER A 203 24.13 -21.07 12.13
CA SER A 203 24.47 -21.77 10.87
C SER A 203 23.92 -21.03 9.63
N SER A 204 22.72 -20.45 9.74
CA SER A 204 22.12 -19.64 8.68
C SER A 204 22.76 -18.27 8.60
N THR A 205 23.08 -17.64 9.73
CA THR A 205 23.85 -16.38 9.77
C THR A 205 25.21 -16.55 9.10
N TYR A 206 25.95 -17.62 9.41
CA TYR A 206 27.20 -17.93 8.72
C TYR A 206 27.02 -18.04 7.21
N SER A 207 25.98 -18.77 6.77
CA SER A 207 25.68 -18.92 5.34
C SER A 207 25.42 -17.57 4.65
N ILE A 208 24.68 -16.67 5.30
CA ILE A 208 24.43 -15.30 4.82
C ILE A 208 25.74 -14.53 4.71
N LEU A 209 26.57 -14.55 5.76
CA LEU A 209 27.84 -13.84 5.78
C LEU A 209 28.81 -14.36 4.72
N SER A 210 28.90 -15.68 4.53
CA SER A 210 29.70 -16.29 3.47
C SER A 210 29.23 -15.87 2.08
N LEU A 211 27.91 -15.81 1.86
CA LEU A 211 27.34 -15.37 0.59
C LEU A 211 27.67 -13.89 0.32
N LEU A 212 27.48 -13.02 1.30
CA LEU A 212 27.87 -11.60 1.19
C LEU A 212 29.38 -11.44 0.94
N ALA A 213 30.23 -12.18 1.66
CA ALA A 213 31.67 -12.16 1.47
C ALA A 213 32.07 -12.57 0.04
N SER A 214 31.36 -13.53 -0.56
CA SER A 214 31.66 -13.97 -1.93
C SER A 214 31.24 -12.98 -3.03
N ILE A 215 30.36 -12.01 -2.70
CA ILE A 215 29.78 -11.09 -3.67
C ILE A 215 30.30 -9.67 -3.45
N ASN A 216 30.08 -9.13 -2.25
CA ASN A 216 30.57 -7.82 -1.83
C ASN A 216 30.81 -7.79 -0.30
N PRO A 217 32.05 -8.00 0.16
CA PRO A 217 32.41 -7.98 1.57
C PRO A 217 32.12 -6.65 2.29
N GLU A 218 32.14 -5.52 1.59
CA GLU A 218 31.97 -4.19 2.21
C GLU A 218 30.58 -4.03 2.86
N LEU A 219 29.58 -4.78 2.36
CA LEU A 219 28.22 -4.78 2.88
C LEU A 219 28.10 -5.49 4.24
N ILE A 220 29.07 -6.32 4.61
CA ILE A 220 28.99 -7.10 5.85
C ILE A 220 28.98 -6.17 7.05
N LYS A 221 29.95 -5.26 7.12
CA LYS A 221 30.17 -4.43 8.31
C LYS A 221 28.96 -3.56 8.65
N ALA A 222 28.37 -2.91 7.65
CA ALA A 222 27.22 -2.03 7.84
C ALA A 222 25.95 -2.79 8.26
N ASN A 223 25.75 -4.02 7.77
CA ASN A 223 24.51 -4.77 7.96
C ASN A 223 24.60 -5.83 9.07
N LEU A 224 25.79 -6.14 9.57
CA LEU A 224 26.04 -7.21 10.55
C LEU A 224 25.13 -7.12 11.80
N PRO A 225 24.97 -5.95 12.46
CA PRO A 225 24.10 -5.85 13.63
C PRO A 225 22.63 -6.14 13.33
N ALA A 226 22.15 -5.77 12.14
CA ALA A 226 20.77 -6.02 11.70
C ALA A 226 20.57 -7.50 11.38
N ILE A 227 21.48 -8.11 10.62
CA ILE A 227 21.46 -9.55 10.30
C ILE A 227 21.42 -10.40 11.58
N CYS A 228 22.22 -10.05 12.58
CA CYS A 228 22.27 -10.80 13.84
C CYS A 228 20.99 -10.68 14.67
N LYS A 229 20.15 -9.66 14.43
CA LYS A 229 18.92 -9.39 15.20
C LYS A 229 17.65 -9.93 14.53
N LEU A 230 17.74 -10.54 13.35
CA LEU A 230 16.59 -11.06 12.59
C LEU A 230 15.82 -12.19 13.29
N GLY A 231 16.43 -12.88 14.26
CA GLY A 231 15.76 -14.00 14.92
C GLY A 231 15.41 -15.12 13.92
N GLN A 232 14.15 -15.56 13.90
CA GLN A 232 13.66 -16.57 12.96
C GLN A 232 13.63 -16.10 11.50
N GLU A 233 13.45 -14.79 11.26
CA GLU A 233 13.43 -14.18 9.91
C GLU A 233 14.79 -14.30 9.19
N THR A 234 15.82 -14.79 9.89
CA THR A 234 17.13 -15.16 9.30
C THR A 234 16.98 -16.20 8.19
N LEU A 235 16.01 -17.11 8.29
CA LEU A 235 15.75 -18.12 7.25
C LEU A 235 15.21 -17.47 5.98
N ASP A 236 14.24 -16.58 6.12
CA ASP A 236 13.62 -15.85 5.01
C ASP A 236 14.64 -14.93 4.32
N PHE A 237 15.43 -14.19 5.10
CA PHE A 237 16.48 -13.35 4.55
C PHE A 237 17.53 -14.17 3.80
N ARG A 238 17.90 -15.35 4.30
CA ARG A 238 18.83 -16.25 3.61
C ARG A 238 18.28 -16.70 2.25
N VAL A 239 16.99 -17.02 2.17
CA VAL A 239 16.34 -17.40 0.92
C VAL A 239 16.37 -16.22 -0.06
N LEU A 240 15.92 -15.03 0.36
CA LEU A 240 15.95 -13.84 -0.47
C LEU A 240 17.35 -13.50 -0.98
N LEU A 241 18.35 -13.54 -0.09
CA LEU A 241 19.73 -13.26 -0.49
C LEU A 241 20.25 -14.31 -1.48
N GLY A 242 19.85 -15.58 -1.32
CA GLY A 242 20.14 -16.65 -2.26
C GLY A 242 19.59 -16.35 -3.65
N GLU A 243 18.32 -15.94 -3.75
CA GLU A 243 17.69 -15.53 -5.02
C GLU A 243 18.39 -14.33 -5.64
N LEU A 244 18.68 -13.29 -4.85
CA LEU A 244 19.37 -12.09 -5.34
C LEU A 244 20.82 -12.35 -5.77
N SER A 245 21.46 -13.38 -5.20
CA SER A 245 22.86 -13.71 -5.49
C SER A 245 23.11 -14.20 -6.92
N SER A 246 22.06 -14.62 -7.64
CA SER A 246 22.16 -14.96 -9.07
C SER A 246 22.61 -13.76 -9.91
N THR A 247 22.34 -12.54 -9.44
CA THR A 247 22.64 -11.29 -10.14
C THR A 247 23.37 -10.34 -9.18
N LYS A 248 24.70 -10.39 -9.21
CA LYS A 248 25.58 -9.62 -8.30
C LYS A 248 25.23 -8.13 -8.22
N GLU A 249 24.77 -7.54 -9.33
CA GLU A 249 24.39 -6.12 -9.42
C GLU A 249 23.18 -5.75 -8.56
N LEU A 250 22.34 -6.73 -8.17
CA LEU A 250 21.20 -6.51 -7.26
C LEU A 250 21.63 -6.37 -5.79
N ILE A 251 22.82 -6.85 -5.44
CA ILE A 251 23.32 -6.83 -4.06
C ILE A 251 24.04 -5.51 -3.81
N THR A 252 23.22 -4.49 -3.53
CA THR A 252 23.66 -3.14 -3.13
C THR A 252 23.31 -2.87 -1.67
N GLN A 253 23.97 -1.89 -1.05
CA GLN A 253 23.68 -1.51 0.34
C GLN A 253 22.20 -1.18 0.55
N SER A 254 21.62 -0.38 -0.36
CA SER A 254 20.21 0.02 -0.26
C SER A 254 19.25 -1.17 -0.39
N ASN A 255 19.52 -2.12 -1.28
CA ASN A 255 18.66 -3.30 -1.44
C ASN A 255 18.77 -4.23 -0.23
N ILE A 256 19.96 -4.42 0.34
CA ILE A 256 20.14 -5.23 1.56
C ILE A 256 19.40 -4.60 2.74
N GLU A 257 19.55 -3.29 2.96
CA GLU A 257 18.81 -2.58 4.01
C GLU A 257 17.30 -2.72 3.85
N ALA A 258 16.79 -2.63 2.62
CA ALA A 258 15.38 -2.84 2.33
C ALA A 258 14.94 -4.29 2.58
N CYS A 259 15.76 -5.28 2.20
CA CYS A 259 15.50 -6.70 2.45
C CYS A 259 15.50 -7.07 3.94
N LEU A 260 16.22 -6.34 4.79
CA LEU A 260 16.23 -6.53 6.24
C LEU A 260 14.98 -5.97 6.93
N ASN A 261 14.06 -5.34 6.19
CA ASN A 261 12.78 -4.88 6.74
C ASN A 261 11.86 -6.08 7.04
N PRO A 262 11.28 -6.18 8.25
CA PRO A 262 10.42 -7.31 8.61
C PRO A 262 9.23 -7.52 7.66
N LYS A 263 8.64 -6.44 7.12
CA LYS A 263 7.54 -6.56 6.14
C LYS A 263 7.98 -7.24 4.85
N VAL A 264 9.22 -7.01 4.44
CA VAL A 264 9.82 -7.59 3.24
C VAL A 264 10.13 -9.06 3.47
N LEU A 265 10.68 -9.40 4.64
CA LEU A 265 10.95 -10.78 5.05
C LEU A 265 9.66 -11.61 5.15
N GLN A 266 8.58 -11.02 5.67
CA GLN A 266 7.26 -11.67 5.71
C GLN A 266 6.64 -11.88 4.32
N ALA A 267 7.10 -11.17 3.29
CA ALA A 267 6.66 -11.29 1.90
C ALA A 267 7.66 -12.05 1.02
N THR A 268 8.55 -12.85 1.60
CA THR A 268 9.65 -13.52 0.88
C THR A 268 9.16 -14.37 -0.30
N ASP A 269 8.11 -15.16 -0.11
CA ASP A 269 7.55 -15.98 -1.19
C ASP A 269 7.06 -15.13 -2.36
N TRP A 270 6.34 -14.03 -2.06
CA TRP A 270 5.87 -13.10 -3.08
C TRP A 270 7.02 -12.46 -3.85
N ILE A 271 8.09 -12.03 -3.15
CA ILE A 271 9.26 -11.42 -3.80
C ILE A 271 9.94 -12.45 -4.72
N ARG A 272 10.11 -13.69 -4.27
CA ARG A 272 10.68 -14.77 -5.09
C ARG A 272 9.87 -14.99 -6.37
N ASP A 273 8.55 -15.05 -6.25
CA ASP A 273 7.65 -15.22 -7.40
C ASP A 273 7.77 -14.03 -8.38
N MET A 274 7.89 -12.81 -7.86
CA MET A 274 8.11 -11.61 -8.68
C MET A 274 9.48 -11.61 -9.37
N LEU A 275 10.55 -12.01 -8.69
CA LEU A 275 11.89 -12.14 -9.29
C LEU A 275 11.88 -13.15 -10.44
N SER A 276 11.22 -14.29 -10.24
CA SER A 276 11.01 -15.30 -11.28
C SER A 276 10.22 -14.73 -12.46
N THR A 277 9.08 -14.06 -12.21
CA THR A 277 8.26 -13.44 -13.26
C THR A 277 9.03 -12.40 -14.07
N PHE A 278 9.82 -11.54 -13.43
CA PHE A 278 10.65 -10.56 -14.13
C PHE A 278 11.75 -11.22 -14.98
N THR A 279 12.35 -12.29 -14.47
CA THR A 279 13.37 -13.06 -15.20
C THR A 279 12.76 -13.73 -16.44
N GLU A 280 11.61 -14.38 -16.30
CA GLU A 280 10.89 -15.02 -17.41
C GLU A 280 10.44 -14.02 -18.47
N ALA A 281 9.96 -12.85 -18.04
CA ALA A 281 9.53 -11.77 -18.92
C ALA A 281 10.69 -10.95 -19.51
N LYS A 282 11.93 -11.20 -19.06
CA LYS A 282 13.15 -10.45 -19.41
C LYS A 282 13.03 -8.94 -19.10
N TRP A 283 12.37 -8.60 -18.01
CA TRP A 283 12.28 -7.22 -17.52
C TRP A 283 13.46 -6.92 -16.59
N SER A 284 13.90 -5.66 -16.55
CA SER A 284 15.08 -5.26 -15.76
C SER A 284 14.82 -5.44 -14.27
N LEU A 285 15.52 -6.37 -13.62
CA LEU A 285 15.46 -6.51 -12.17
C LEU A 285 16.16 -5.36 -11.45
N ILE A 286 17.24 -4.82 -12.05
CA ILE A 286 18.06 -3.77 -11.43
C ILE A 286 17.25 -2.50 -11.24
N ASP A 287 16.48 -2.10 -12.26
CA ASP A 287 15.70 -0.86 -12.22
C ASP A 287 14.44 -0.99 -11.34
N ASN A 288 13.93 -2.21 -11.16
CA ASN A 288 12.62 -2.44 -10.54
C ASN A 288 12.71 -3.00 -9.12
N LEU A 289 13.79 -3.70 -8.73
CA LEU A 289 13.93 -4.29 -7.41
C LEU A 289 13.75 -3.28 -6.26
N PRO A 290 14.40 -2.09 -6.26
CA PRO A 290 14.21 -1.12 -5.18
C PRO A 290 12.73 -0.73 -5.01
N ARG A 291 12.00 -0.58 -6.12
CA ARG A 291 10.58 -0.19 -6.12
C ARG A 291 9.67 -1.35 -5.74
N LEU A 292 10.01 -2.59 -6.11
CA LEU A 292 9.32 -3.79 -5.63
C LEU A 292 9.42 -3.88 -4.10
N LEU A 293 10.62 -3.76 -3.54
CA LEU A 293 10.84 -3.79 -2.10
C LEU A 293 10.10 -2.65 -1.39
N GLU A 294 10.18 -1.43 -1.94
CA GLU A 294 9.45 -0.27 -1.41
C GLU A 294 7.93 -0.49 -1.41
N SER A 295 7.39 -1.12 -2.47
CA SER A 295 5.95 -1.43 -2.56
C SER A 295 5.47 -2.40 -1.48
N VAL A 296 6.34 -3.32 -1.03
CA VAL A 296 6.01 -4.21 0.10
C VAL A 296 5.94 -3.40 1.39
N VAL A 297 6.92 -2.53 1.63
CA VAL A 297 6.95 -1.66 2.82
C VAL A 297 5.70 -0.76 2.90
N LYS A 298 5.25 -0.25 1.74
CA LYS A 298 4.02 0.55 1.57
C LYS A 298 2.73 -0.28 1.52
N GLN A 299 2.80 -1.61 1.52
CA GLN A 299 1.66 -2.53 1.39
C GLN A 299 0.87 -2.41 0.07
N GLU A 300 1.56 -2.04 -1.01
CA GLU A 300 1.01 -1.90 -2.36
C GLU A 300 1.33 -3.10 -3.25
N HIS A 301 2.24 -3.97 -2.81
CA HIS A 301 2.78 -5.12 -3.53
C HIS A 301 1.72 -6.05 -4.14
N LEU A 302 0.59 -6.31 -3.45
CA LEU A 302 -0.47 -7.17 -3.99
C LEU A 302 -1.10 -6.59 -5.27
N LYS A 303 -1.35 -5.27 -5.32
CA LYS A 303 -1.90 -4.59 -6.50
C LYS A 303 -0.92 -4.64 -7.67
N ILE A 304 0.36 -4.44 -7.38
CA ILE A 304 1.43 -4.52 -8.37
C ILE A 304 1.59 -5.95 -8.88
N GLY A 305 1.55 -6.94 -7.99
CA GLY A 305 1.63 -8.35 -8.35
C GLY A 305 0.51 -8.78 -9.29
N LEU A 306 -0.75 -8.39 -9.01
CA LEU A 306 -1.88 -8.67 -9.90
C LEU A 306 -1.69 -8.05 -11.29
N ALA A 307 -1.23 -6.80 -11.35
CA ALA A 307 -0.95 -6.15 -12.63
C ALA A 307 0.19 -6.84 -13.40
N VAL A 308 1.29 -7.17 -12.72
CA VAL A 308 2.44 -7.83 -13.33
C VAL A 308 2.08 -9.21 -13.87
N GLU A 309 1.34 -10.03 -13.11
CA GLU A 309 0.89 -11.35 -13.58
C GLU A 309 -0.04 -11.28 -14.80
N ALA A 310 -0.88 -10.24 -14.89
CA ALA A 310 -1.68 -9.99 -16.08
C ALA A 310 -0.83 -9.54 -17.26
N LEU A 311 0.13 -8.63 -17.04
CA LEU A 311 1.00 -8.07 -18.08
C LEU A 311 2.02 -9.09 -18.61
N LYS A 312 2.48 -10.03 -17.78
CA LYS A 312 3.40 -11.12 -18.17
C LYS A 312 2.83 -11.99 -19.30
N LYS A 313 1.52 -12.13 -19.36
CA LYS A 313 0.82 -12.89 -20.42
C LYS A 313 0.87 -12.19 -21.78
N ILE A 314 1.27 -10.92 -21.79
CA ILE A 314 1.39 -10.09 -22.98
C ILE A 314 2.87 -9.97 -23.34
N LYS A 315 3.20 -10.13 -24.62
CA LYS A 315 4.57 -9.92 -25.11
C LYS A 315 4.87 -8.43 -25.24
N LEU A 316 5.27 -7.80 -24.13
CA LEU A 316 5.67 -6.39 -24.10
C LEU A 316 7.11 -6.19 -24.57
N LYS A 317 7.38 -5.06 -25.24
CA LYS A 317 8.76 -4.61 -25.46
C LYS A 317 9.37 -4.13 -24.14
N PRO A 318 10.68 -4.28 -23.91
CA PRO A 318 11.32 -3.85 -22.66
C PRO A 318 11.05 -2.39 -22.31
N GLU A 319 11.06 -1.49 -23.30
CA GLU A 319 10.85 -0.06 -23.07
C GLU A 319 9.39 0.23 -22.63
N HIS A 320 8.42 -0.47 -23.23
CA HIS A 320 7.02 -0.38 -22.84
C HIS A 320 6.78 -0.94 -21.45
N ALA A 321 7.34 -2.11 -21.16
CA ALA A 321 7.24 -2.73 -19.85
C ALA A 321 7.75 -1.78 -18.77
N GLN A 322 8.91 -1.15 -18.96
CA GLN A 322 9.46 -0.22 -17.99
C GLN A 322 8.56 1.02 -17.78
N LEU A 323 8.02 1.62 -18.84
CA LEU A 323 7.10 2.75 -18.72
C LEU A 323 5.81 2.39 -17.96
N ILE A 324 5.26 1.20 -18.23
CA ILE A 324 4.06 0.71 -17.53
C ILE A 324 4.37 0.47 -16.05
N LEU A 325 5.49 -0.21 -15.76
CA LEU A 325 5.93 -0.48 -14.38
C LEU A 325 6.19 0.83 -13.62
N ASP A 326 6.89 1.80 -14.21
CA ASP A 326 7.10 3.13 -13.64
C ASP A 326 5.79 3.82 -13.25
N THR A 327 4.75 3.64 -14.07
CA THR A 327 3.43 4.21 -13.83
C THR A 327 2.68 3.44 -12.73
N LEU A 328 2.79 2.12 -12.72
CA LEU A 328 2.22 1.27 -11.67
C LEU A 328 2.81 1.57 -10.29
N TYR A 329 4.12 1.78 -10.18
CA TYR A 329 4.75 2.17 -8.91
C TYR A 329 4.32 3.57 -8.45
N LYS A 330 4.03 4.50 -9.38
CA LYS A 330 3.56 5.85 -9.05
C LYS A 330 2.07 5.92 -8.71
N SER A 331 1.26 4.98 -9.21
CA SER A 331 -0.20 5.01 -9.06
C SER A 331 -0.81 3.61 -8.93
N PRO A 332 -0.41 2.82 -7.90
CA PRO A 332 -0.81 1.43 -7.74
C PRO A 332 -2.32 1.26 -7.50
N GLN A 333 -3.00 2.30 -7.01
CA GLN A 333 -4.47 2.29 -6.86
C GLN A 333 -5.22 2.17 -8.18
N HIS A 334 -4.60 2.54 -9.31
CA HIS A 334 -5.20 2.46 -10.65
C HIS A 334 -4.65 1.29 -11.48
N HIS A 335 -4.06 0.28 -10.83
CA HIS A 335 -3.45 -0.87 -11.50
C HIS A 335 -4.40 -1.57 -12.49
N ASN A 336 -5.66 -1.84 -12.09
CA ASN A 336 -6.65 -2.48 -12.97
C ASN A 336 -6.89 -1.67 -14.24
N SER A 337 -7.22 -0.37 -14.11
CA SER A 337 -7.46 0.50 -15.26
C SER A 337 -6.27 0.55 -16.22
N LEU A 338 -5.04 0.66 -15.70
CA LEU A 338 -3.84 0.69 -16.53
C LEU A 338 -3.56 -0.66 -17.20
N THR A 339 -3.69 -1.76 -16.46
CA THR A 339 -3.48 -3.12 -17.00
C THR A 339 -4.51 -3.45 -18.08
N ASP A 340 -5.79 -3.16 -17.85
CA ASP A 340 -6.87 -3.37 -18.81
C ASP A 340 -6.66 -2.53 -20.09
N ALA A 341 -6.16 -1.30 -19.94
CA ALA A 341 -5.78 -0.46 -21.07
C ALA A 341 -4.70 -1.10 -21.94
N VAL A 342 -3.62 -1.58 -21.32
CA VAL A 342 -2.49 -2.21 -22.02
C VAL A 342 -2.95 -3.51 -22.69
N ILE A 343 -3.75 -4.34 -22.01
CA ILE A 343 -4.36 -5.55 -22.58
C ILE A 343 -5.20 -5.19 -23.81
N THR A 344 -6.08 -4.20 -23.69
CA THR A 344 -6.96 -3.76 -24.78
C THR A 344 -6.17 -3.28 -25.98
N LEU A 345 -5.16 -2.44 -25.77
CA LEU A 345 -4.28 -1.94 -26.84
C LEU A 345 -3.46 -3.07 -27.49
N SER A 346 -2.99 -4.04 -26.70
CA SER A 346 -2.22 -5.18 -27.21
C SER A 346 -3.08 -6.14 -28.04
N GLN A 347 -4.28 -6.49 -27.58
CA GLN A 347 -5.22 -7.36 -28.30
C GLN A 347 -5.63 -6.79 -29.67
N MET A 348 -5.51 -5.48 -29.83
CA MET A 348 -5.83 -4.77 -31.07
C MET A 348 -4.63 -4.46 -31.96
N ASP A 349 -3.44 -4.94 -31.60
CA ASP A 349 -2.18 -4.58 -32.25
C ASP A 349 -2.05 -3.05 -32.39
N ALA A 350 -2.30 -2.35 -31.28
CA ALA A 350 -2.33 -0.89 -31.17
C ALA A 350 -1.45 -0.37 -30.02
N LEU A 351 -0.61 -1.23 -29.44
CA LEU A 351 0.33 -0.84 -28.38
C LEU A 351 1.56 -0.15 -28.98
N THR A 352 1.38 1.10 -29.40
CA THR A 352 2.44 1.99 -29.91
C THR A 352 2.92 2.94 -28.82
N ASP A 353 4.10 3.56 -29.00
CA ASP A 353 4.64 4.55 -28.05
C ASP A 353 3.66 5.71 -27.83
N GLU A 354 3.01 6.18 -28.89
CA GLU A 354 1.98 7.23 -28.84
C GLU A 354 0.79 6.81 -27.95
N ASN A 355 0.20 5.65 -28.23
CA ASN A 355 -0.98 5.18 -27.50
C ASN A 355 -0.65 4.88 -26.04
N LEU A 356 0.54 4.33 -25.78
CA LEU A 356 1.02 4.07 -24.43
C LEU A 356 1.21 5.38 -23.64
N ALA A 357 1.84 6.39 -24.26
CA ALA A 357 2.01 7.71 -23.65
C ALA A 357 0.67 8.38 -23.30
N ILE A 358 -0.35 8.18 -24.14
CA ILE A 358 -1.70 8.69 -23.90
C ILE A 358 -2.34 8.02 -22.68
N VAL A 359 -2.34 6.69 -22.59
CA VAL A 359 -3.03 5.98 -21.49
C VAL A 359 -2.30 6.15 -20.15
N ILE A 360 -0.96 6.23 -20.16
CA ILE A 360 -0.16 6.43 -18.96
C ILE A 360 -0.36 7.83 -18.35
N ARG A 361 -0.69 8.84 -19.16
CA ARG A 361 -0.89 10.22 -18.65
C ARG A 361 -2.01 10.31 -17.62
N THR A 362 -3.04 9.47 -17.72
CA THR A 362 -4.20 9.45 -16.81
C THR A 362 -4.55 8.02 -16.40
N PRO A 363 -3.75 7.40 -15.50
CA PRO A 363 -3.88 5.99 -15.15
C PRO A 363 -5.28 5.60 -14.65
N GLN A 364 -5.98 6.50 -13.95
CA GLN A 364 -7.33 6.29 -13.43
C GLN A 364 -8.37 5.96 -14.51
N TYR A 365 -8.18 6.46 -15.73
CA TYR A 365 -9.12 6.31 -16.85
C TYR A 365 -8.44 5.68 -18.07
N ALA A 366 -7.29 5.03 -17.87
CA ALA A 366 -6.51 4.45 -18.95
C ALA A 366 -7.31 3.44 -19.78
N ASP A 367 -8.14 2.63 -19.11
CA ASP A 367 -9.05 1.65 -19.70
C ASP A 367 -10.07 2.33 -20.62
N LYS A 368 -10.71 3.41 -20.15
CA LYS A 368 -11.66 4.19 -20.94
C LYS A 368 -11.01 4.83 -22.16
N VAL A 369 -9.79 5.33 -22.02
CA VAL A 369 -9.05 5.94 -23.12
C VAL A 369 -8.65 4.87 -24.15
N ALA A 370 -8.13 3.72 -23.73
CA ALA A 370 -7.82 2.61 -24.62
C ALA A 370 -9.06 2.09 -25.36
N GLU A 371 -10.20 1.99 -24.66
CA GLU A 371 -11.49 1.63 -25.25
C GLU A 371 -11.99 2.70 -26.25
N GLY A 372 -11.80 3.98 -25.95
CA GLY A 372 -12.07 5.06 -26.90
C GLY A 372 -11.21 4.93 -28.18
N ILE A 373 -9.90 4.71 -28.02
CA ILE A 373 -8.97 4.46 -29.15
C ILE A 373 -9.43 3.24 -29.95
N ARG A 374 -9.90 2.18 -29.29
CA ARG A 374 -10.47 1.00 -29.94
C ARG A 374 -11.65 1.34 -30.84
N ILE A 375 -12.56 2.17 -30.35
CA ILE A 375 -13.73 2.61 -31.12
C ILE A 375 -13.29 3.44 -32.33
N LEU A 376 -12.32 4.34 -32.16
CA LEU A 376 -11.77 5.15 -33.25
C LEU A 376 -11.08 4.30 -34.33
N LYS A 377 -10.27 3.30 -33.93
CA LYS A 377 -9.60 2.39 -34.88
C LYS A 377 -10.61 1.59 -35.71
N LYS A 378 -11.73 1.16 -35.10
CA LYS A 378 -12.82 0.45 -35.82
C LYS A 378 -13.51 1.29 -36.91
N ILE A 379 -13.40 2.61 -36.86
CA ILE A 379 -13.97 3.52 -37.86
C ILE A 379 -12.88 4.24 -38.68
N SER A 380 -11.63 3.80 -38.59
CA SER A 380 -10.46 4.40 -39.25
C SER A 380 -10.27 5.90 -38.95
N MET A 381 -10.51 6.30 -37.69
CA MET A 381 -10.35 7.68 -37.18
C MET A 381 -9.32 7.75 -36.04
N ASP A 382 -8.39 6.80 -35.95
CA ASP A 382 -7.36 6.74 -34.90
C ASP A 382 -6.10 7.55 -35.24
N ASP A 383 -6.26 8.69 -35.91
CA ASP A 383 -5.20 9.67 -36.07
C ASP A 383 -4.80 10.34 -34.74
N SER A 384 -3.63 10.99 -34.74
CA SER A 384 -3.05 11.60 -33.54
C SER A 384 -3.93 12.71 -32.95
N GLU A 385 -4.66 13.46 -33.79
CA GLU A 385 -5.52 14.56 -33.35
C GLU A 385 -6.72 14.02 -32.56
N ASN A 386 -7.41 13.00 -33.07
CA ASN A 386 -8.57 12.41 -32.39
C ASN A 386 -8.18 11.68 -31.11
N LYS A 387 -7.06 10.94 -31.13
CA LYS A 387 -6.50 10.31 -29.92
C LYS A 387 -6.16 11.34 -28.85
N THR A 388 -5.54 12.45 -29.25
CA THR A 388 -5.23 13.56 -28.35
C THR A 388 -6.51 14.17 -27.78
N CYS A 389 -7.57 14.29 -28.58
CA CYS A 389 -8.87 14.77 -28.09
C CYS A 389 -9.44 13.88 -26.99
N LEU A 390 -9.39 12.56 -27.14
CA LEU A 390 -9.82 11.62 -26.08
C LEU A 390 -9.00 11.81 -24.79
N SER A 391 -7.69 12.04 -24.92
CA SER A 391 -6.81 12.25 -23.77
C SER A 391 -7.11 13.53 -22.97
N LYS A 392 -7.78 14.53 -23.57
CA LYS A 392 -8.20 15.76 -22.88
C LYS A 392 -9.42 15.56 -21.99
N VAL A 393 -10.24 14.54 -22.28
CA VAL A 393 -11.49 14.22 -21.59
C VAL A 393 -11.55 12.72 -21.24
N PRO A 394 -10.56 12.23 -20.47
CA PRO A 394 -10.28 10.80 -20.33
C PRO A 394 -11.45 10.01 -19.70
N GLU A 395 -12.18 10.63 -18.77
CA GLU A 395 -13.36 10.04 -18.14
C GLU A 395 -14.50 9.72 -19.13
N TYR A 396 -14.62 10.52 -20.19
CA TYR A 396 -15.66 10.45 -21.21
C TYR A 396 -15.14 9.92 -22.57
N ALA A 397 -13.90 9.40 -22.62
CA ALA A 397 -13.25 9.02 -23.86
C ALA A 397 -14.07 8.03 -24.72
N VAL A 398 -14.69 7.04 -24.07
CA VAL A 398 -15.57 6.07 -24.75
C VAL A 398 -16.80 6.75 -25.37
N SER A 399 -17.44 7.64 -24.61
CA SER A 399 -18.64 8.37 -25.04
C SER A 399 -18.35 9.32 -26.19
N VAL A 400 -17.23 10.07 -26.11
CA VAL A 400 -16.76 10.95 -27.18
C VAL A 400 -16.39 10.17 -28.45
N ALA A 401 -15.69 9.03 -28.32
CA ALA A 401 -15.39 8.18 -29.46
C ALA A 401 -16.67 7.60 -30.12
N SER A 402 -17.67 7.24 -29.31
CA SER A 402 -18.98 6.81 -29.79
C SER A 402 -19.70 7.93 -30.55
N LEU A 403 -19.66 9.16 -30.05
CA LEU A 403 -20.19 10.33 -30.74
C LEU A 403 -19.51 10.54 -32.10
N PHE A 404 -18.17 10.49 -32.16
CA PHE A 404 -17.43 10.60 -33.42
C PHE A 404 -17.84 9.50 -34.40
N LYS A 405 -18.00 8.26 -33.93
CA LYS A 405 -18.53 7.16 -34.74
C LYS A 405 -19.90 7.47 -35.34
N GLN A 406 -20.82 8.09 -34.58
CA GLN A 406 -22.13 8.45 -35.12
C GLN A 406 -22.01 9.60 -36.14
N LEU A 407 -21.22 10.63 -35.84
CA LEU A 407 -20.95 11.75 -36.75
C LEU A 407 -20.38 11.28 -38.10
N VAL A 408 -19.45 10.32 -38.08
CA VAL A 408 -18.90 9.70 -39.30
C VAL A 408 -19.98 8.95 -40.07
N LYS A 409 -20.82 8.17 -39.38
CA LYS A 409 -21.92 7.42 -40.03
C LYS A 409 -22.93 8.32 -40.73
N VAL A 410 -23.18 9.52 -40.21
CA VAL A 410 -24.06 10.51 -40.85
C VAL A 410 -23.31 11.48 -41.78
N LYS A 411 -22.00 11.26 -42.01
CA LYS A 411 -21.13 12.09 -42.86
C LYS A 411 -21.08 13.58 -42.45
N GLN A 412 -21.19 13.85 -41.16
CA GLN A 412 -21.14 15.20 -40.58
C GLN A 412 -19.97 15.40 -39.59
N PHE A 413 -19.05 14.44 -39.51
CA PHE A 413 -17.80 14.61 -38.77
C PHE A 413 -16.91 15.66 -39.43
N SER A 414 -16.48 16.65 -38.65
CA SER A 414 -15.63 17.77 -39.05
C SER A 414 -14.85 18.27 -37.83
N ARG A 415 -13.77 19.03 -38.05
CA ARG A 415 -13.05 19.67 -36.95
C ARG A 415 -13.96 20.52 -36.06
N LYS A 416 -14.92 21.24 -36.65
CA LYS A 416 -15.88 22.06 -35.90
C LYS A 416 -16.82 21.22 -35.03
N THR A 417 -17.37 20.12 -35.55
CA THR A 417 -18.24 19.23 -34.76
C THR A 417 -17.46 18.49 -33.67
N GLN A 418 -16.20 18.16 -33.92
CA GLN A 418 -15.28 17.65 -32.90
C GLN A 418 -15.04 18.68 -31.78
N GLU A 419 -14.66 19.91 -32.11
CA GLU A 419 -14.42 20.97 -31.12
C GLU A 419 -15.66 21.26 -30.28
N LEU A 420 -16.85 21.28 -30.90
CA LEU A 420 -18.12 21.46 -30.20
C LEU A 420 -18.44 20.28 -29.27
N ALA A 421 -18.23 19.03 -29.71
CA ALA A 421 -18.43 17.84 -28.89
C ALA A 421 -17.56 17.84 -27.62
N LEU A 422 -16.36 18.43 -27.68
CA LEU A 422 -15.45 18.53 -26.55
C LEU A 422 -15.80 19.65 -25.56
N LYS A 423 -16.76 20.54 -25.87
CA LYS A 423 -17.21 21.57 -24.93
C LYS A 423 -18.08 21.01 -23.80
N GLN A 424 -18.79 19.91 -24.06
CA GLN A 424 -19.69 19.23 -23.11
C GLN A 424 -19.50 17.71 -23.20
N PRO A 425 -18.31 17.19 -22.82
CA PRO A 425 -17.99 15.77 -22.95
C PRO A 425 -18.93 14.86 -22.14
N GLU A 426 -19.51 15.35 -21.05
CA GLU A 426 -20.51 14.66 -20.22
C GLU A 426 -21.78 14.30 -21.01
N ASN A 427 -22.13 15.09 -22.01
CA ASN A 427 -23.29 14.88 -22.86
C ASN A 427 -22.99 14.00 -24.08
N ALA A 428 -21.74 13.59 -24.30
CA ALA A 428 -21.33 12.90 -25.53
C ALA A 428 -22.08 11.56 -25.75
N GLU A 429 -22.42 10.85 -24.68
CA GLU A 429 -23.20 9.60 -24.81
C GLU A 429 -24.63 9.89 -25.28
N VAL A 430 -25.26 10.91 -24.70
CA VAL A 430 -26.62 11.33 -25.07
C VAL A 430 -26.62 11.87 -26.51
N ALA A 431 -25.63 12.71 -26.86
CA ALA A 431 -25.43 13.18 -28.22
C ALA A 431 -25.31 12.03 -29.24
N ALA A 432 -24.55 10.98 -28.90
CA ALA A 432 -24.43 9.80 -29.74
C ALA A 432 -25.76 9.06 -29.90
N LYS A 433 -26.58 8.98 -28.84
CA LYS A 433 -27.92 8.38 -28.88
C LYS A 433 -28.86 9.20 -29.78
N ILE A 434 -28.89 10.52 -29.61
CA ILE A 434 -29.71 11.44 -30.43
C ILE A 434 -29.33 11.31 -31.92
N ILE A 435 -28.05 11.36 -32.27
CA ILE A 435 -27.63 11.23 -33.68
C ILE A 435 -27.99 9.85 -34.24
N ARG A 436 -27.81 8.79 -33.44
CA ARG A 436 -28.21 7.44 -33.85
C ARG A 436 -29.71 7.38 -34.11
N PHE A 437 -30.51 7.94 -33.21
CA PHE A 437 -31.97 7.98 -33.29
C PHE A 437 -32.45 8.72 -34.54
N LEU A 438 -32.00 9.98 -34.71
CA LEU A 438 -32.31 10.79 -35.89
C LEU A 438 -31.84 10.14 -37.21
N ARG A 439 -30.78 9.32 -37.19
CA ARG A 439 -30.35 8.54 -38.35
C ARG A 439 -31.32 7.40 -38.67
N LEU A 440 -31.81 6.68 -37.68
CA LEU A 440 -32.78 5.60 -37.89
C LEU A 440 -34.10 6.15 -38.44
N GLU A 441 -34.51 7.33 -37.96
CA GLU A 441 -35.68 8.06 -38.45
C GLU A 441 -35.45 8.81 -39.76
N ASN A 442 -34.32 8.57 -40.45
CA ASN A 442 -33.98 9.17 -41.74
C ASN A 442 -33.98 10.71 -41.77
N MET A 443 -33.86 11.37 -40.61
CA MET A 443 -33.92 12.84 -40.50
C MET A 443 -32.77 13.54 -41.24
N PHE A 444 -31.63 12.88 -41.39
CA PHE A 444 -30.47 13.39 -42.14
C PHE A 444 -30.63 13.34 -43.67
N LEU A 445 -31.63 12.60 -44.19
CA LEU A 445 -31.92 12.50 -45.62
C LEU A 445 -33.08 13.40 -46.05
N ALA A 446 -33.79 14.01 -45.10
CA ALA A 446 -34.93 14.85 -45.37
C ALA A 446 -34.50 16.13 -46.10
N LYS A 447 -34.95 16.30 -47.35
CA LYS A 447 -34.69 17.49 -48.19
C LYS A 447 -35.28 18.79 -47.61
N ASN A 448 -36.12 18.69 -46.58
CA ASN A 448 -36.95 19.77 -46.05
C ASN A 448 -36.48 20.28 -44.67
N LEU A 449 -35.25 19.98 -44.25
CA LEU A 449 -34.65 20.76 -43.15
C LEU A 449 -34.56 22.22 -43.62
N PRO A 450 -35.16 23.19 -42.89
CA PRO A 450 -35.17 24.57 -43.32
C PRO A 450 -33.73 25.04 -43.57
N SER A 451 -33.50 25.61 -44.75
CA SER A 451 -32.24 26.25 -45.09
C SER A 451 -32.04 27.49 -44.22
N PHE A 452 -31.46 27.29 -43.04
CA PHE A 452 -30.82 28.34 -42.26
C PHE A 452 -29.67 28.92 -43.09
N GLU A 453 -29.96 30.01 -43.81
CA GLU A 453 -29.01 30.89 -44.50
C GLU A 453 -27.94 30.20 -45.38
N GLY A 454 -28.33 29.82 -46.61
CA GLY A 454 -27.41 29.84 -47.76
C GLY A 454 -26.32 28.77 -47.90
N GLY A 455 -26.34 27.67 -47.13
CA GLY A 455 -25.36 26.57 -47.26
C GLY A 455 -25.92 25.17 -47.00
N LYS A 456 -25.17 24.12 -47.39
CA LYS A 456 -25.43 22.72 -46.98
C LYS A 456 -25.27 22.63 -45.46
N ILE A 457 -26.39 22.56 -44.73
CA ILE A 457 -26.40 22.55 -43.26
C ILE A 457 -25.81 21.26 -42.70
N ASN A 458 -24.96 21.41 -41.68
CA ASN A 458 -24.55 20.33 -40.80
C ASN A 458 -25.49 20.31 -39.58
N LEU A 459 -26.50 19.44 -39.61
CA LEU A 459 -27.50 19.32 -38.54
C LEU A 459 -26.85 19.04 -37.18
N CYS A 460 -25.83 18.17 -37.12
CA CYS A 460 -25.12 17.88 -35.89
C CYS A 460 -24.41 19.12 -35.33
N GLU A 461 -23.83 19.95 -36.21
CA GLU A 461 -23.19 21.21 -35.81
C GLU A 461 -24.19 22.19 -35.20
N GLU A 462 -25.39 22.34 -35.78
CA GLU A 462 -26.44 23.19 -35.23
C GLU A 462 -26.93 22.69 -33.86
N LEU A 463 -27.22 21.39 -33.75
CA LEU A 463 -27.66 20.77 -32.51
C LEU A 463 -26.61 20.93 -31.39
N LEU A 464 -25.33 20.73 -31.71
CA LEU A 464 -24.24 20.93 -30.76
C LEU A 464 -24.04 22.41 -30.40
N THR A 465 -24.08 23.32 -31.39
CA THR A 465 -23.90 24.76 -31.17
C THR A 465 -24.99 25.33 -30.26
N ARG A 466 -26.21 24.81 -30.39
CA ARG A 466 -27.39 25.24 -29.62
C ARG A 466 -27.57 24.48 -28.30
N ASN A 467 -26.61 23.63 -27.92
CA ASN A 467 -26.66 22.80 -26.71
C ASN A 467 -27.92 21.92 -26.61
N LEU A 468 -28.40 21.42 -27.75
CA LEU A 468 -29.57 20.53 -27.82
C LEU A 468 -29.22 19.06 -27.59
N MET A 469 -27.93 18.71 -27.52
CA MET A 469 -27.50 17.32 -27.32
C MET A 469 -27.59 16.87 -25.85
N ILE A 470 -28.74 17.09 -25.21
CA ILE A 470 -29.00 16.85 -23.79
C ILE A 470 -30.09 15.80 -23.59
N LEU A 471 -30.25 15.30 -22.37
CA LEU A 471 -31.20 14.22 -22.06
C LEU A 471 -32.64 14.63 -22.38
N GLU A 472 -33.03 15.85 -21.98
CA GLU A 472 -34.37 16.40 -22.17
C GLU A 472 -34.76 16.47 -23.66
N PHE A 473 -33.78 16.75 -24.53
CA PHE A 473 -34.01 16.73 -25.97
C PHE A 473 -34.16 15.32 -26.51
N SER A 474 -33.41 14.35 -25.98
CA SER A 474 -33.58 12.94 -26.32
C SER A 474 -34.98 12.45 -25.95
N ASP A 475 -35.46 12.79 -24.75
CA ASP A 475 -36.78 12.40 -24.27
C ASP A 475 -37.89 13.05 -25.11
N LEU A 476 -37.75 14.35 -25.42
CA LEU A 476 -38.64 15.06 -26.34
C LEU A 476 -38.72 14.40 -27.72
N LEU A 477 -37.60 13.96 -28.28
CA LEU A 477 -37.60 13.25 -29.57
C LEU A 477 -38.38 11.93 -29.51
N SER A 478 -38.28 11.20 -28.40
CA SER A 478 -39.05 9.97 -28.17
C SER A 478 -40.55 10.23 -27.95
N ASP A 479 -40.91 11.31 -27.24
CA ASP A 479 -42.31 11.75 -27.10
C ASP A 479 -42.91 12.09 -28.47
N MET A 480 -42.17 12.81 -29.31
CA MET A 480 -42.62 13.19 -30.66
C MET A 480 -42.73 11.99 -31.61
N GLU A 481 -41.83 11.01 -31.50
CA GLU A 481 -41.93 9.76 -32.25
C GLU A 481 -43.17 8.96 -31.83
N SER A 482 -43.40 8.83 -30.53
CA SER A 482 -44.57 8.12 -29.97
C SER A 482 -45.89 8.74 -30.39
N ALA A 483 -45.90 10.07 -30.58
CA ALA A 483 -47.03 10.83 -31.09
C ALA A 483 -47.10 10.91 -32.63
N GLU A 484 -46.18 10.28 -33.35
CA GLU A 484 -46.07 10.31 -34.83
C GLU A 484 -45.93 11.73 -35.43
N ILE A 485 -45.40 12.68 -34.65
CA ILE A 485 -45.17 14.08 -35.08
C ILE A 485 -43.69 14.40 -35.31
N LEU A 486 -42.79 13.43 -35.14
CA LEU A 486 -41.37 13.64 -35.41
C LEU A 486 -41.14 13.80 -36.93
N THR A 487 -40.98 15.05 -37.37
CA THR A 487 -40.76 15.41 -38.78
C THR A 487 -39.65 16.45 -38.90
N ALA A 488 -39.02 16.55 -40.08
CA ALA A 488 -37.96 17.55 -40.33
C ALA A 488 -38.40 19.01 -40.08
N PRO A 489 -39.61 19.45 -40.46
CA PRO A 489 -40.11 20.78 -40.11
C PRO A 489 -40.23 21.00 -38.59
N ASN A 490 -40.76 20.02 -37.86
CA ASN A 490 -40.91 20.13 -36.40
C ASN A 490 -39.56 20.13 -35.69
N LEU A 491 -38.60 19.35 -36.15
CA LEU A 491 -37.21 19.42 -35.69
C LEU A 491 -36.61 20.82 -35.94
N GLY A 492 -36.91 21.43 -37.10
CA GLY A 492 -36.54 22.81 -37.40
C GLY A 492 -37.12 23.82 -36.40
N LYS A 493 -38.39 23.67 -35.99
CA LYS A 493 -39.04 24.53 -34.97
C LYS A 493 -38.34 24.43 -33.62
N LEU A 494 -37.95 23.22 -33.21
CA LEU A 494 -37.20 22.99 -31.96
C LEU A 494 -35.83 23.66 -32.00
N ILE A 495 -35.11 23.53 -33.11
CA ILE A 495 -33.80 24.17 -33.30
C ILE A 495 -33.90 25.69 -33.20
N GLN A 496 -34.91 26.29 -33.83
CA GLN A 496 -35.16 27.74 -33.77
C GLN A 496 -35.45 28.24 -32.36
N ASN A 497 -36.12 27.41 -31.55
CA ASN A 497 -36.53 27.74 -30.18
C ASN A 497 -35.66 27.05 -29.12
N SER A 498 -34.42 26.70 -29.46
CA SER A 498 -33.51 25.94 -28.59
C SER A 498 -33.26 26.58 -27.21
N LYS A 499 -33.44 27.90 -27.10
CA LYS A 499 -33.35 28.65 -25.83
C LYS A 499 -34.46 28.31 -24.81
N PHE A 500 -35.49 27.56 -25.20
CA PHE A 500 -36.60 27.14 -24.34
C PHE A 500 -36.83 25.63 -24.40
N ILE A 501 -35.79 24.86 -24.75
CA ILE A 501 -35.94 23.45 -25.06
C ILE A 501 -36.41 22.62 -23.86
N ARG A 502 -36.00 22.94 -22.62
CA ARG A 502 -36.44 22.22 -21.42
C ARG A 502 -37.90 22.53 -21.12
N SER A 503 -38.29 23.80 -21.21
CA SER A 503 -39.70 24.19 -21.09
C SER A 503 -40.59 23.51 -22.13
N ILE A 504 -40.13 23.42 -23.38
CA ILE A 504 -40.85 22.71 -24.46
C ILE A 504 -40.86 21.20 -24.22
N ALA A 505 -39.74 20.60 -23.79
CA ALA A 505 -39.65 19.17 -23.49
C ALA A 505 -40.63 18.77 -22.38
N SER A 506 -40.63 19.49 -21.25
CA SER A 506 -41.58 19.28 -20.15
C SER A 506 -43.03 19.48 -20.60
N ALA A 507 -43.30 20.45 -21.48
CA ALA A 507 -44.63 20.69 -22.03
C ALA A 507 -45.11 19.54 -22.95
N CYS A 508 -44.23 19.03 -23.81
CA CYS A 508 -44.52 17.85 -24.63
C CYS A 508 -44.75 16.60 -23.78
N CYS A 509 -43.94 16.39 -22.73
CA CYS A 509 -44.14 15.32 -21.77
C CYS A 509 -45.52 15.41 -21.10
N CYS A 510 -45.94 16.61 -20.64
CA CYS A 510 -47.29 16.86 -20.11
C CYS A 510 -48.40 16.44 -21.07
N LEU A 511 -48.27 16.79 -22.36
CA LEU A 511 -49.24 16.45 -23.38
C LEU A 511 -49.22 14.94 -23.69
N ASN A 512 -48.04 14.34 -23.74
CA ASN A 512 -47.87 12.91 -24.04
C ASN A 512 -48.46 12.02 -22.93
N ASN A 513 -48.35 12.43 -21.66
CA ASN A 513 -48.94 11.73 -20.50
C ASN A 513 -50.45 11.47 -20.62
N ASN A 514 -51.18 12.31 -21.37
CA ASN A 514 -52.61 12.18 -21.63
C ASN A 514 -52.92 11.84 -23.10
N SER A 515 -51.92 11.42 -23.89
CA SER A 515 -52.04 11.19 -25.34
C SER A 515 -52.63 12.40 -26.10
N ARG A 516 -52.31 13.61 -25.63
CA ARG A 516 -52.71 14.89 -26.22
C ARG A 516 -51.60 15.53 -27.05
N LEU A 517 -50.44 14.90 -27.17
CA LEU A 517 -49.38 15.41 -28.03
C LEU A 517 -49.77 15.13 -29.50
N SER A 518 -50.33 16.13 -30.16
CA SER A 518 -50.72 16.12 -31.57
C SER A 518 -50.00 17.26 -32.31
N GLN A 519 -50.04 17.27 -33.65
CA GLN A 519 -49.41 18.34 -34.43
C GLN A 519 -49.96 19.74 -34.05
N GLU A 520 -51.28 19.85 -33.86
CA GLU A 520 -51.94 21.11 -33.47
C GLU A 520 -51.49 21.58 -32.09
N ASN A 521 -51.48 20.68 -31.11
CA ASN A 521 -51.08 21.02 -29.74
C ASN A 521 -49.57 21.31 -29.65
N PHE A 522 -48.75 20.60 -30.43
CA PHE A 522 -47.32 20.86 -30.54
C PHE A 522 -47.06 22.26 -31.12
N ASP A 523 -47.79 22.64 -32.17
CA ASP A 523 -47.65 23.95 -32.81
C ASP A 523 -48.03 25.10 -31.86
N ALA A 524 -49.06 24.91 -31.03
CA ALA A 524 -49.48 25.88 -30.02
C ALA A 524 -48.40 26.19 -28.97
N LEU A 525 -47.49 25.24 -28.68
CA LEU A 525 -46.39 25.49 -27.74
C LEU A 525 -45.42 26.58 -28.22
N PHE A 526 -45.38 26.84 -29.53
CA PHE A 526 -44.50 27.83 -30.13
C PHE A 526 -45.13 29.22 -30.26
N ASP A 527 -46.41 29.40 -29.87
CA ASP A 527 -47.04 30.73 -29.80
C ASP A 527 -46.38 31.60 -28.72
N ASP A 528 -46.07 31.01 -27.55
CA ASP A 528 -45.16 31.58 -26.56
C ASP A 528 -44.34 30.47 -25.87
N PRO A 529 -43.15 30.14 -26.40
CA PRO A 529 -42.30 29.07 -25.87
C PRO A 529 -41.92 29.21 -24.39
N ARG A 530 -41.91 30.44 -23.85
CA ARG A 530 -41.62 30.69 -22.41
C ARG A 530 -42.73 30.17 -21.51
N ARG A 531 -43.94 30.04 -22.05
CA ARG A 531 -45.15 29.57 -21.37
C ARG A 531 -45.57 28.18 -21.82
N ALA A 532 -44.68 27.43 -22.48
CA ALA A 532 -45.00 26.13 -23.06
C ALA A 532 -45.69 25.18 -22.07
N ILE A 533 -45.21 25.11 -20.81
CA ILE A 533 -45.82 24.25 -19.77
C ILE A 533 -47.23 24.70 -19.42
N GLU A 534 -47.48 26.00 -19.31
CA GLU A 534 -48.82 26.54 -19.02
C GLU A 534 -49.78 26.28 -20.18
N ILE A 535 -49.31 26.48 -21.42
CA ILE A 535 -50.08 26.16 -22.64
C ILE A 535 -50.43 24.67 -22.66
N ALA A 536 -49.46 23.78 -22.41
CA ALA A 536 -49.70 22.35 -22.35
C ALA A 536 -50.76 21.96 -21.31
N LEU A 537 -50.71 22.55 -20.12
CA LEU A 537 -51.72 22.32 -19.07
C LEU A 537 -53.10 22.85 -19.48
N ALA A 538 -53.18 24.00 -20.15
CA ALA A 538 -54.44 24.54 -20.68
C ALA A 538 -55.03 23.65 -21.79
N LEU A 539 -54.18 22.99 -22.57
CA LEU A 539 -54.54 22.00 -23.60
C LEU A 539 -54.84 20.60 -23.02
N GLN A 540 -55.14 20.51 -21.72
CA GLN A 540 -55.48 19.26 -21.01
C GLN A 540 -54.31 18.27 -20.90
N GLY A 541 -53.06 18.74 -20.96
CA GLY A 541 -51.90 17.96 -20.55
C GLY A 541 -51.92 17.66 -19.05
N SER A 542 -51.27 16.58 -18.63
CA SER A 542 -51.17 16.19 -17.22
C SER A 542 -49.73 16.23 -16.74
N ALA A 543 -49.56 16.81 -15.56
CA ALA A 543 -48.30 16.82 -14.82
C ALA A 543 -47.84 15.41 -14.42
N LYS A 544 -48.76 14.43 -14.34
CA LYS A 544 -48.46 13.04 -13.98
C LYS A 544 -48.97 12.07 -15.04
N PRO A 545 -48.26 10.96 -15.30
CA PRO A 545 -48.78 9.90 -16.16
C PRO A 545 -50.08 9.31 -15.56
N ALA A 546 -50.98 8.84 -16.43
CA ALA A 546 -52.20 8.16 -16.02
C ALA A 546 -51.87 6.91 -15.18
N PRO A 547 -52.66 6.57 -14.15
CA PRO A 547 -52.36 5.46 -13.25
C PRO A 547 -52.64 4.12 -13.95
N ASP A 548 -51.72 3.67 -14.80
CA ASP A 548 -51.61 2.29 -15.23
C ASP A 548 -50.12 1.89 -15.30
N ASN A 549 -49.78 0.85 -14.54
CA ASN A 549 -48.51 0.10 -14.49
C ASN A 549 -47.34 0.64 -13.64
N THR A 550 -47.31 0.14 -12.39
CA THR A 550 -46.14 -0.45 -11.68
C THR A 550 -44.80 0.27 -11.53
N VAL A 551 -44.64 1.53 -11.93
CA VAL A 551 -43.44 2.32 -11.61
C VAL A 551 -43.83 3.49 -10.72
N GLN A 552 -43.09 3.70 -9.64
CA GLN A 552 -43.13 4.96 -8.90
C GLN A 552 -42.56 6.05 -9.81
N ASP A 553 -43.37 6.55 -10.75
CA ASP A 553 -42.91 7.57 -11.68
C ASP A 553 -42.77 8.91 -10.95
N THR A 554 -41.52 9.33 -10.85
CA THR A 554 -41.12 10.66 -10.38
C THR A 554 -41.64 11.71 -11.35
N LEU A 555 -42.16 12.81 -10.80
CA LEU A 555 -42.58 13.98 -11.57
C LEU A 555 -41.43 14.48 -12.46
N ASP A 556 -41.73 14.89 -13.70
CA ASP A 556 -40.73 15.56 -14.55
C ASP A 556 -40.13 16.77 -13.83
N LYS A 557 -38.82 16.97 -13.98
CA LYS A 557 -38.08 17.99 -13.24
C LYS A 557 -38.53 19.40 -13.58
N GLY A 558 -38.84 19.67 -14.85
CA GLY A 558 -39.34 20.98 -15.28
C GLY A 558 -40.76 21.25 -14.80
N ILE A 559 -41.61 20.22 -14.76
CA ILE A 559 -42.95 20.32 -14.16
C ILE A 559 -42.86 20.57 -12.65
N GLU A 560 -41.94 19.90 -11.95
CA GLU A 560 -41.68 20.13 -10.53
C GLU A 560 -41.26 21.58 -10.27
N ASP A 561 -40.32 22.08 -11.07
CA ASP A 561 -39.81 23.43 -11.03
C ASP A 561 -40.94 24.47 -11.24
N TYR A 562 -41.74 24.26 -12.28
CA TYR A 562 -42.93 25.05 -12.59
C TYR A 562 -43.90 25.12 -11.40
N LEU A 563 -44.25 23.98 -10.80
CA LEU A 563 -45.20 23.93 -9.69
C LEU A 563 -44.67 24.63 -8.44
N ARG A 564 -43.37 24.48 -8.14
CA ARG A 564 -42.73 25.13 -6.98
C ARG A 564 -42.71 26.65 -7.14
N ILE A 565 -42.24 27.14 -8.29
CA ILE A 565 -42.17 28.57 -8.59
C ILE A 565 -43.59 29.17 -8.57
N ARG A 566 -44.55 28.53 -9.25
CA ARG A 566 -45.95 28.99 -9.27
C ARG A 566 -46.56 29.04 -7.87
N ARG A 567 -46.35 28.01 -7.04
CA ARG A 567 -46.86 27.98 -5.66
C ARG A 567 -46.25 29.09 -4.81
N ALA A 568 -44.94 29.31 -4.91
CA ALA A 568 -44.27 30.37 -4.17
C ALA A 568 -44.75 31.76 -4.59
N ALA A 569 -44.92 31.99 -5.90
CA ALA A 569 -45.46 33.24 -6.43
C ALA A 569 -46.89 33.52 -5.95
N ILE A 570 -47.76 32.50 -5.92
CA ILE A 570 -49.12 32.61 -5.38
C ILE A 570 -49.12 32.94 -3.88
N LEU A 571 -48.33 32.21 -3.07
CA LEU A 571 -48.21 32.48 -1.62
C LEU A 571 -47.74 33.90 -1.34
N MET A 572 -46.82 34.41 -2.17
CA MET A 572 -46.35 35.79 -2.07
C MET A 572 -47.42 36.82 -2.49
N ALA A 573 -48.17 36.54 -3.57
CA ALA A 573 -49.28 37.38 -3.99
C ALA A 573 -50.39 37.47 -2.92
N GLN A 574 -50.65 36.36 -2.21
CA GLN A 574 -51.54 36.32 -1.04
C GLN A 574 -51.03 37.24 0.07
N GLY A 575 -49.74 37.12 0.43
CA GLY A 575 -49.13 37.97 1.45
C GLY A 575 -49.19 39.48 1.16
N GLN A 576 -49.11 39.89 -0.11
CA GLN A 576 -49.16 41.30 -0.50
C GLN A 576 -50.58 41.90 -0.55
N ARG A 577 -51.64 41.09 -0.62
CA ARG A 577 -53.03 41.56 -0.69
C ARG A 577 -53.64 42.07 0.63
N LYS A 578 -52.85 42.13 1.71
CA LYS A 578 -53.27 42.44 3.10
C LYS A 578 -54.01 41.31 3.82
N ASP A 579 -53.95 40.07 3.34
CA ASP A 579 -54.27 38.89 4.16
C ASP A 579 -53.02 38.40 4.90
N SER A 580 -52.30 39.33 5.54
CA SER A 580 -51.15 38.98 6.37
C SER A 580 -51.62 38.25 7.62
N LEU A 581 -50.94 37.16 7.96
CA LEU A 581 -50.95 36.48 9.27
C LEU A 581 -50.67 37.41 10.47
N PHE A 582 -50.40 38.70 10.23
CA PHE A 582 -50.29 39.76 11.22
C PHE A 582 -51.18 40.94 10.81
N LYS A 583 -51.99 41.44 11.75
CA LYS A 583 -52.88 42.61 11.54
C LYS A 583 -52.05 43.85 11.15
N PRO A 584 -52.55 44.71 10.23
CA PRO A 584 -51.90 46.00 9.99
C PRO A 584 -51.89 46.82 11.30
N VAL A 585 -50.73 47.37 11.64
CA VAL A 585 -50.62 48.31 12.75
C VAL A 585 -51.39 49.56 12.35
N ASN A 586 -52.43 49.92 13.10
CA ASN A 586 -53.09 51.22 12.94
C ASN A 586 -52.09 52.30 13.35
N ILE A 587 -51.50 52.95 12.35
CA ILE A 587 -50.66 54.13 12.55
C ILE A 587 -51.58 55.27 12.99
N ASN A 588 -51.38 55.76 14.21
CA ASN A 588 -52.07 56.92 14.76
C ASN A 588 -51.64 58.19 13.99
N GLU A 589 -52.56 59.15 13.78
CA GLU A 589 -52.28 60.46 13.13
C GLU A 589 -51.01 61.15 13.63
N LYS A 590 -50.70 61.09 14.93
CA LYS A 590 -49.47 61.65 15.52
C LYS A 590 -48.19 60.95 15.05
N GLN A 591 -48.24 59.66 14.71
CA GLN A 591 -47.09 58.95 14.13
C GLN A 591 -46.92 59.28 12.65
N LEU A 592 -48.02 59.50 11.94
CA LEU A 592 -48.02 59.94 10.54
C LEU A 592 -47.49 61.38 10.41
N GLU A 593 -47.89 62.28 11.32
CA GLU A 593 -47.36 63.65 11.40
C GLU A 593 -45.86 63.66 11.70
N ARG A 594 -45.41 62.85 12.67
CA ARG A 594 -43.99 62.74 13.03
C ARG A 594 -43.14 62.14 11.91
N TYR A 595 -43.69 61.22 11.13
CA TYR A 595 -43.05 60.69 9.92
C TYR A 595 -42.96 61.76 8.82
N ASN A 596 -44.05 62.49 8.56
CA ASN A 596 -44.07 63.56 7.56
C ASN A 596 -43.15 64.74 7.94
N GLU A 597 -42.95 65.02 9.24
CA GLU A 597 -41.99 66.01 9.71
C GLU A 597 -40.52 65.58 9.50
N LEU A 598 -40.21 64.30 9.69
CA LEU A 598 -38.84 63.78 9.56
C LEU A 598 -38.38 63.65 8.09
N PHE A 599 -39.32 63.55 7.14
CA PHE A 599 -39.02 63.30 5.72
C PHE A 599 -39.36 64.45 4.77
N LYS A 600 -39.46 65.69 5.29
CA LYS A 600 -39.92 66.94 4.61
C LYS A 600 -39.31 67.32 3.25
N ASN A 601 -38.32 66.60 2.69
CA ASN A 601 -37.71 66.90 1.39
C ASN A 601 -37.50 65.69 0.47
N ARG A 602 -38.18 64.56 0.68
CA ARG A 602 -38.35 63.58 -0.39
C ARG A 602 -39.79 63.67 -0.88
N PRO A 603 -40.05 64.00 -2.15
CA PRO A 603 -41.36 63.76 -2.70
C PRO A 603 -41.64 62.28 -2.47
N ILE A 604 -42.86 61.95 -2.06
CA ILE A 604 -43.39 60.60 -2.23
C ILE A 604 -43.39 60.38 -3.74
N ILE A 605 -42.26 59.94 -4.27
CA ILE A 605 -42.17 59.33 -5.57
C ILE A 605 -42.75 57.94 -5.34
N ASN A 606 -44.08 57.89 -5.25
CA ASN A 606 -44.87 56.81 -5.80
C ASN A 606 -44.66 56.83 -7.33
N SER A 607 -43.42 56.77 -7.82
CA SER A 607 -43.25 56.41 -9.21
C SER A 607 -43.67 54.96 -9.26
N LEU A 608 -44.73 54.72 -10.02
CA LEU A 608 -45.14 53.39 -10.44
C LEU A 608 -43.91 52.57 -10.91
N GLU A 609 -42.87 53.24 -11.42
CA GLU A 609 -41.60 52.67 -11.86
C GLU A 609 -40.77 52.06 -10.72
N LEU A 610 -40.55 52.74 -9.57
CA LEU A 610 -39.79 52.16 -8.45
C LEU A 610 -40.51 50.94 -7.84
N GLN A 611 -41.84 51.01 -7.73
CA GLN A 611 -42.63 49.86 -7.30
C GLN A 611 -42.58 48.73 -8.33
N LYS A 612 -42.62 49.02 -9.64
CA LYS A 612 -42.47 48.00 -10.69
C LYS A 612 -41.09 47.34 -10.65
N ASP A 613 -40.03 48.09 -10.36
CA ASP A 613 -38.67 47.58 -10.28
C ASP A 613 -38.46 46.68 -9.05
N GLU A 614 -38.94 47.10 -7.87
CA GLU A 614 -38.93 46.26 -6.65
C GLU A 614 -39.76 44.98 -6.83
N HIS A 615 -40.92 45.06 -7.50
CA HIS A 615 -41.75 43.88 -7.82
C HIS A 615 -41.06 42.95 -8.81
N LYS A 616 -40.41 43.49 -9.85
CA LYS A 616 -39.66 42.70 -10.82
C LYS A 616 -38.47 42.00 -10.17
N GLU A 617 -37.77 42.67 -9.26
CA GLU A 617 -36.68 42.09 -8.48
C GLU A 617 -37.17 40.98 -7.55
N LEU A 618 -38.34 41.15 -6.93
CA LEU A 618 -38.95 40.13 -6.07
C LEU A 618 -39.36 38.87 -6.86
N LEU A 619 -39.98 39.02 -8.03
CA LEU A 619 -40.35 37.90 -8.90
C LEU A 619 -39.12 37.15 -9.42
N LEU A 620 -38.05 37.87 -9.74
CA LEU A 620 -36.75 37.28 -10.06
C LEU A 620 -36.16 36.50 -8.87
N LYS A 621 -36.34 36.97 -7.64
CA LYS A 621 -35.92 36.23 -6.43
C LYS A 621 -36.75 34.98 -6.21
N ILE A 622 -38.06 35.01 -6.44
CA ILE A 622 -38.93 33.83 -6.33
C ILE A 622 -38.52 32.76 -7.34
N ALA A 623 -38.34 33.14 -8.62
CA ALA A 623 -37.84 32.24 -9.65
C ALA A 623 -36.50 31.60 -9.24
N LYS A 624 -35.53 32.42 -8.83
CA LYS A 624 -34.17 31.96 -8.44
C LYS A 624 -34.10 31.14 -7.16
N MET A 625 -34.97 31.39 -6.17
CA MET A 625 -34.87 30.78 -4.84
C MET A 625 -35.81 29.61 -4.62
N CYS A 626 -36.93 29.56 -5.34
CA CYS A 626 -37.95 28.53 -5.17
C CYS A 626 -37.91 27.49 -6.28
N GLY A 627 -37.34 27.85 -7.43
CA GLY A 627 -37.03 26.89 -8.47
C GLY A 627 -35.81 26.03 -8.14
N ASN A 628 -35.70 24.90 -8.82
CA ASN A 628 -34.53 24.04 -8.80
C ASN A 628 -33.50 24.43 -9.88
N GLY A 629 -33.78 25.47 -10.68
CA GLY A 629 -32.91 25.93 -11.77
C GLY A 629 -32.88 24.97 -12.95
N HIS A 630 -33.93 24.17 -13.13
CA HIS A 630 -34.02 23.20 -14.21
C HIS A 630 -34.52 23.89 -15.48
N LEU A 631 -35.58 24.69 -15.38
CA LEU A 631 -36.12 25.45 -16.52
C LEU A 631 -35.23 26.63 -16.90
N GLU A 632 -35.48 27.22 -18.06
CA GLU A 632 -34.73 28.39 -18.51
C GLU A 632 -35.14 29.64 -17.70
N PRO A 633 -34.19 30.54 -17.37
CA PRO A 633 -34.45 31.66 -16.46
C PRO A 633 -35.63 32.57 -16.88
N GLU A 634 -35.79 32.79 -18.19
CA GLU A 634 -36.89 33.58 -18.73
C GLU A 634 -38.24 32.85 -18.61
N ALA A 635 -38.25 31.52 -18.68
CA ALA A 635 -39.45 30.72 -18.43
C ALA A 635 -39.80 30.72 -16.93
N GLU A 636 -38.82 30.52 -16.05
CA GLU A 636 -39.00 30.63 -14.60
C GLU A 636 -39.55 32.01 -14.19
N GLN A 637 -39.01 33.08 -14.78
CA GLN A 637 -39.48 34.44 -14.55
C GLN A 637 -40.91 34.66 -15.06
N ALA A 638 -41.26 34.11 -16.23
CA ALA A 638 -42.61 34.17 -16.76
C ALA A 638 -43.59 33.47 -15.81
N ILE A 639 -43.26 32.25 -15.36
CA ILE A 639 -44.07 31.47 -14.41
C ILE A 639 -44.33 32.26 -13.12
N ALA A 640 -43.28 32.85 -12.53
CA ALA A 640 -43.42 33.65 -11.32
C ALA A 640 -44.31 34.88 -11.55
N SER A 641 -44.10 35.60 -12.66
CA SER A 641 -44.87 36.79 -13.02
C SER A 641 -46.35 36.49 -13.26
N ASP A 642 -46.64 35.46 -14.04
CA ASP A 642 -47.99 35.11 -14.46
C ASP A 642 -48.81 34.60 -13.28
N ALA A 643 -48.24 33.72 -12.46
CA ALA A 643 -48.86 33.23 -11.24
C ALA A 643 -49.21 34.36 -10.26
N PHE A 644 -48.32 35.34 -10.14
CA PHE A 644 -48.52 36.50 -9.29
C PHE A 644 -49.62 37.44 -9.83
N ILE A 645 -49.64 37.70 -11.13
CA ILE A 645 -50.65 38.55 -11.80
C ILE A 645 -52.03 37.87 -11.77
N GLU A 646 -52.10 36.58 -12.14
CA GLU A 646 -53.33 35.78 -12.14
C GLU A 646 -54.01 35.83 -10.77
N PHE A 647 -53.22 35.64 -9.70
CA PHE A 647 -53.76 35.71 -8.35
C PHE A 647 -54.16 37.13 -7.94
N LYS A 648 -53.42 38.16 -8.37
CA LYS A 648 -53.77 39.57 -8.08
C LYS A 648 -55.00 40.06 -8.86
N ALA A 649 -55.37 39.41 -9.95
CA ALA A 649 -56.54 39.75 -10.76
C ALA A 649 -57.84 39.09 -10.28
N ARG A 650 -57.77 37.90 -9.67
CA ARG A 650 -58.90 37.16 -9.08
C ARG A 650 -59.30 37.72 -7.73
#